data_AF-A0AAE1EX10-F1
#
_entry.id   AF-A0AAE1EX10-F1
#
_cell.length_a   1.000
_cell.length_b   1.000
_cell.length_c   1.000
_cell.angle_alpha   90.00
_cell.angle_beta   90.00
_cell.angle_gamma   90.00
#
_symmetry.space_group_name_H-M   'P 1'
#
loop_
_entity.id
_entity.type
_entity.pdbx_description
1 polymer ?
#
loop_
_entity_poly.entity_id
_entity_poly.type
_entity_poly.pdbx_seq_one_letter_code
_entity_poly.pdbx_strand_id
1 'polypeptide(L)'
;NIVYNISVQDLKENFGQRIVWFSKEHDSSVCFDKGKSVDECQNYIRVLAKEGEGRFLVCGTNAYKPLCRHYAKQSDGSFNFTEVNGVGRCPFDPRHNSTFVYVDGELYSGTVSDFQGTSPLIFRDPLKTDHNDYKQLNAPDFVHSFDYGDFVFYFFRETAVEYMNCGKRVYSRVGRVCKSDRGGGQARFRSWTSFLKSRMNCSVPGEYPFYFDEIQSTTDVISGVYGGESHEIIYGIFTTPPNSIPGSAVCAFSMRSILDTFEGHYKEQETMNSNWLPVRQSKVPEPRPGSCVEDSQTLTEQNVNFAKTHSLMDEAVPAFLGHPLIMKASFDYRFSKLVVAPQVTFLDGKTVDVLFIATDNGIIFKAINTRAIEGTSIKPVIIEEIQVFDIPTPIVNLQLAQPSQGESRLVIITDDEVKSIPLHRCHKANTCSSCVGLQDPYCAWYKEEGRCVPVGSQITGSALQNISGYHSECPNSADNDAYNPSTQVQTTEAPAPPEPETCAPCVCPEPNPSPPPPRSSTTPSTEALPTEGSVDHSTIYDPTLDEDYPSLESNKIPPLGTKDNAPPQSPHHGQVPQTPSHYPKEELPNEILLSTLGQDSTKKEVGIAYAEGGMTGPVVGASQGEAPIYSAETLAIAVTTACVAALVIGFISGFLFSRKCRGDEYAHNYSETPYLDSKLNKRDNLVQSADPNMYTANNKHINNLVTNYNPKNINGKSNTNTSTTTTDSKLLKPAKCAYI
;
A
#
# COMPACT_ATOMS: atom_id res chain seq x y z
N ASN A 1 14.26 13.57 9.93
CA ASN A 1 15.36 14.11 10.77
C ASN A 1 14.97 14.46 12.20
N ILE A 2 13.69 14.63 12.54
CA ILE A 2 13.25 15.10 13.87
C ILE A 2 12.09 14.22 14.37
N VAL A 3 12.00 14.01 15.69
CA VAL A 3 10.78 13.55 16.37
C VAL A 3 10.25 14.70 17.22
N TYR A 4 8.99 15.07 16.98
CA TYR A 4 8.27 16.08 17.75
C TYR A 4 7.44 15.40 18.85
N ASN A 5 7.45 15.97 20.07
CA ASN A 5 6.45 15.64 21.08
C ASN A 5 5.41 16.76 21.08
N ILE A 6 4.15 16.44 20.78
CA ILE A 6 3.07 17.41 20.55
C ILE A 6 1.95 17.20 21.57
N SER A 7 1.51 18.29 22.18
CA SER A 7 0.35 18.32 23.07
C SER A 7 -0.92 17.97 22.30
N VAL A 8 -1.61 16.92 22.74
CA VAL A 8 -2.80 16.38 22.06
C VAL A 8 -4.04 17.30 22.18
N GLN A 9 -4.07 18.18 23.18
CA GLN A 9 -5.20 19.10 23.43
C GLN A 9 -5.20 20.32 22.49
N ASP A 10 -4.03 20.87 22.18
CA ASP A 10 -3.87 22.17 21.51
C ASP A 10 -2.81 22.19 20.40
N LEU A 11 -2.28 21.02 20.03
CA LEU A 11 -1.26 20.77 19.01
C LEU A 11 0.05 21.58 19.15
N LYS A 12 0.37 22.07 20.36
CA LYS A 12 1.64 22.75 20.63
C LYS A 12 2.80 21.78 20.85
N GLU A 13 3.96 22.08 20.26
CA GLU A 13 5.18 21.29 20.48
C GLU A 13 5.76 21.51 21.88
N ASN A 14 6.12 20.41 22.55
CA ASN A 14 6.98 20.42 23.73
C ASN A 14 8.45 20.43 23.30
N PHE A 15 8.97 21.61 22.92
CA PHE A 15 10.34 21.81 22.43
C PHE A 15 11.42 21.17 23.32
N GLY A 16 11.23 21.17 24.64
CA GLY A 16 12.14 20.55 25.61
C GLY A 16 12.17 19.01 25.57
N GLN A 17 11.44 18.37 24.65
CA GLN A 17 11.42 16.93 24.42
C GLN A 17 11.59 16.56 22.93
N ARG A 18 11.97 17.53 22.08
CA ARG A 18 12.29 17.28 20.67
C ARG A 18 13.55 16.41 20.55
N ILE A 19 13.49 15.34 19.77
CA ILE A 19 14.68 14.55 19.41
C ILE A 19 15.13 14.98 18.01
N VAL A 20 16.35 15.50 17.89
CA VAL A 20 16.96 15.90 16.61
C VAL A 20 18.01 14.88 16.22
N TRP A 21 17.85 14.24 15.06
CA TRP A 21 18.73 13.18 14.57
C TRP A 21 18.84 13.24 13.04
N PHE A 22 19.80 14.04 12.57
CA PHE A 22 20.24 14.04 11.18
C PHE A 22 21.19 12.86 10.90
N SER A 23 21.29 12.47 9.63
CA SER A 23 22.36 11.57 9.16
C SER A 23 23.74 12.24 9.21
N LYS A 24 24.79 11.42 9.27
CA LYS A 24 26.17 11.88 9.12
C LYS A 24 26.38 12.25 7.64
N GLU A 25 27.08 13.34 7.36
CA GLU A 25 27.33 13.84 5.99
C GLU A 25 27.91 12.76 5.06
N HIS A 26 28.86 11.96 5.55
CA HIS A 26 29.40 10.80 4.84
C HIS A 26 28.33 9.75 4.49
N ASP A 27 27.38 9.46 5.38
CA ASP A 27 26.32 8.47 5.13
C ASP A 27 25.33 9.01 4.08
N SER A 28 25.01 10.31 4.11
CA SER A 28 24.20 10.97 3.08
C SER A 28 24.92 11.07 1.72
N SER A 29 26.25 11.31 1.69
CA SER A 29 27.04 11.22 0.45
C SER A 29 26.98 9.81 -0.13
N VAL A 30 27.33 8.79 0.66
CA VAL A 30 27.33 7.38 0.23
C VAL A 30 25.94 6.88 -0.20
N CYS A 31 24.86 7.54 0.24
CA CYS A 31 23.51 7.35 -0.27
C CYS A 31 23.32 8.01 -1.64
N PHE A 32 23.70 9.28 -1.79
CA PHE A 32 23.61 10.03 -3.05
C PHE A 32 24.49 9.40 -4.16
N ASP A 33 25.71 8.99 -3.82
CA ASP A 33 26.66 8.28 -4.68
C ASP A 33 26.13 6.93 -5.20
N LYS A 34 25.10 6.36 -4.54
CA LYS A 34 24.36 5.17 -4.99
C LYS A 34 23.13 5.50 -5.84
N GLY A 35 22.98 6.73 -6.30
CA GLY A 35 21.90 7.17 -7.20
C GLY A 35 20.58 7.46 -6.50
N LYS A 36 20.60 7.84 -5.22
CA LYS A 36 19.43 8.30 -4.46
C LYS A 36 19.38 9.82 -4.37
N SER A 37 18.17 10.39 -4.31
CA SER A 37 17.98 11.84 -4.23
C SER A 37 18.39 12.41 -2.86
N VAL A 38 18.66 13.72 -2.82
CA VAL A 38 19.06 14.44 -1.58
C VAL A 38 17.98 14.33 -0.49
N ASP A 39 16.72 14.25 -0.88
CA ASP A 39 15.57 14.04 -0.01
C ASP A 39 15.49 12.59 0.52
N GLU A 40 15.63 11.58 -0.35
CA GLU A 40 15.77 10.17 0.03
C GLU A 40 16.93 9.93 1.00
N CYS A 41 18.02 10.69 0.88
CA CYS A 41 19.24 10.58 1.69
C CYS A 41 19.20 11.34 3.03
N GLN A 42 18.00 11.55 3.59
CA GLN A 42 17.77 12.03 4.96
C GLN A 42 17.53 10.87 5.95
N ASN A 43 17.43 11.19 7.26
CA ASN A 43 17.05 10.22 8.29
C ASN A 43 15.54 10.29 8.60
N TYR A 44 14.74 9.41 7.99
CA TYR A 44 13.31 9.31 8.27
C TYR A 44 13.10 8.35 9.43
N ILE A 45 12.43 8.81 10.48
CA ILE A 45 12.12 7.98 11.65
C ILE A 45 10.94 7.08 11.29
N ARG A 46 11.11 5.76 11.44
CA ARG A 46 10.11 4.73 11.07
C ARG A 46 9.78 3.78 12.22
N VAL A 47 10.53 3.84 13.32
CA VAL A 47 10.24 3.14 14.58
C VAL A 47 10.33 4.12 15.74
N LEU A 48 9.31 4.10 16.60
CA LEU A 48 9.28 4.81 17.88
C LEU A 48 8.53 3.93 18.90
N ALA A 49 9.28 3.23 19.74
CA ALA A 49 8.76 2.35 20.78
C ALA A 49 9.11 2.87 22.17
N LYS A 50 8.20 2.71 23.13
CA LYS A 50 8.39 3.08 24.54
C LYS A 50 8.89 1.88 25.34
N GLU A 51 10.13 1.92 25.78
CA GLU A 51 10.78 0.82 26.52
C GLU A 51 10.52 0.88 28.04
N GLY A 52 9.95 2.00 28.51
CA GLY A 52 9.62 2.25 29.91
C GLY A 52 9.29 3.73 30.14
N GLU A 53 9.30 4.16 31.40
CA GLU A 53 9.29 5.59 31.71
C GLU A 53 10.63 6.23 31.32
N GLY A 54 10.57 7.33 30.58
CA GLY A 54 11.76 8.07 30.10
C GLY A 54 12.66 7.33 29.10
N ARG A 55 12.33 6.10 28.68
CA ARG A 55 13.15 5.27 27.77
C ARG A 55 12.43 4.95 26.47
N PHE A 56 13.10 5.17 25.34
CA PHE A 56 12.52 5.08 24.00
C PHE A 56 13.50 4.47 22.99
N LEU A 57 13.06 3.43 22.28
CA LEU A 57 13.76 2.89 21.12
C LEU A 57 13.27 3.61 19.87
N VAL A 58 14.16 4.33 19.21
CA VAL A 58 13.87 5.11 17.99
C VAL A 58 14.76 4.59 16.87
N CYS A 59 14.19 4.22 15.72
CA CYS A 59 14.96 3.83 14.54
C CYS A 59 14.56 4.65 13.31
N GLY A 60 15.55 4.91 12.45
CA GLY A 60 15.35 5.65 11.21
C GLY A 60 16.20 5.13 10.06
N THR A 61 15.78 5.48 8.84
CA THR A 61 16.41 5.06 7.58
C THR A 61 17.88 5.46 7.49
N ASN A 62 18.25 6.57 8.15
CA ASN A 62 19.58 7.17 8.17
C ASN A 62 20.28 7.10 6.80
N ALA A 63 19.71 7.76 5.78
CA ALA A 63 20.25 7.76 4.42
C ALA A 63 20.53 6.35 3.85
N TYR A 64 19.51 5.48 3.84
CA TYR A 64 19.61 4.08 3.39
C TYR A 64 20.73 3.29 4.10
N LYS A 65 20.91 3.56 5.39
CA LYS A 65 21.82 2.85 6.29
C LYS A 65 21.17 2.77 7.67
N PRO A 66 20.13 1.92 7.85
CA PRO A 66 19.23 2.00 8.99
C PRO A 66 19.92 1.81 10.34
N LEU A 67 19.60 2.68 11.28
CA LEU A 67 20.14 2.67 12.64
C LEU A 67 18.99 2.75 13.65
N CYS A 68 19.26 2.22 14.85
CA CYS A 68 18.39 2.32 16.01
C CYS A 68 19.15 2.99 17.16
N ARG A 69 18.43 3.73 18.01
CA ARG A 69 18.95 4.37 19.22
C ARG A 69 18.02 4.14 20.39
N HIS A 70 18.58 3.68 21.51
CA HIS A 70 17.88 3.59 22.79
C HIS A 70 18.12 4.89 23.55
N TYR A 71 17.16 5.81 23.53
CA TYR A 71 17.22 7.09 24.21
C TYR A 71 16.75 6.97 25.67
N ALA A 72 17.50 7.54 26.60
CA ALA A 72 17.17 7.61 28.02
C ALA A 72 17.17 9.08 28.48
N LYS A 73 15.99 9.55 28.92
CA LYS A 73 15.80 10.92 29.42
C LYS A 73 16.52 11.14 30.75
N GLN A 74 17.23 12.26 30.85
CA GLN A 74 18.00 12.68 32.02
C GLN A 74 17.20 13.67 32.89
N SER A 75 17.68 13.95 34.10
CA SER A 75 17.02 14.83 35.08
C SER A 75 17.02 16.30 34.67
N ASP A 76 17.94 16.74 33.82
CA ASP A 76 17.98 18.07 33.20
C ASP A 76 17.03 18.21 31.99
N GLY A 77 16.36 17.12 31.61
CA GLY A 77 15.47 17.06 30.44
C GLY A 77 16.15 16.62 29.14
N SER A 78 17.48 16.53 29.10
CA SER A 78 18.23 16.03 27.94
C SER A 78 18.01 14.52 27.71
N PHE A 79 18.50 14.00 26.59
CA PHE A 79 18.53 12.55 26.33
C PHE A 79 19.96 12.07 26.09
N ASN A 80 20.37 11.05 26.84
CA ASN A 80 21.51 10.21 26.46
C ASN A 80 21.01 9.10 25.52
N PHE A 81 21.87 8.49 24.69
CA PHE A 81 21.51 7.35 23.85
C PHE A 81 22.65 6.36 23.60
N THR A 82 22.29 5.10 23.36
CA THR A 82 23.18 4.10 22.73
C THR A 82 22.72 3.84 21.30
N GLU A 83 23.66 3.68 20.36
CA GLU A 83 23.40 3.47 18.92
C GLU A 83 23.67 2.00 18.55
N VAL A 84 22.73 1.36 17.85
CA VAL A 84 22.80 -0.05 17.42
C VAL A 84 22.33 -0.21 15.97
N ASN A 85 22.66 -1.34 15.36
CA ASN A 85 22.28 -1.64 13.97
C ASN A 85 20.75 -1.70 13.80
N GLY A 86 20.21 -1.02 12.78
CA GLY A 86 18.78 -0.97 12.46
C GLY A 86 18.35 -1.89 11.31
N VAL A 87 19.27 -2.60 10.64
CA VAL A 87 18.94 -3.51 9.54
C VAL A 87 17.98 -4.61 10.03
N GLY A 88 16.87 -4.79 9.30
CA GLY A 88 15.79 -5.71 9.68
C GLY A 88 14.88 -5.20 10.80
N ARG A 89 15.26 -4.13 11.52
CA ARG A 89 14.43 -3.43 12.51
C ARG A 89 13.71 -2.20 11.92
N CYS A 90 14.29 -1.61 10.88
CA CYS A 90 13.85 -0.36 10.23
C CYS A 90 14.14 -0.44 8.72
N PRO A 91 13.25 0.06 7.84
CA PRO A 91 13.47 0.05 6.39
C PRO A 91 14.63 0.96 5.94
N PHE A 92 15.15 0.69 4.74
CA PHE A 92 16.14 1.51 4.05
C PHE A 92 15.51 2.70 3.32
N ASP A 93 14.46 2.44 2.53
CA ASP A 93 13.69 3.44 1.78
C ASP A 93 12.58 4.04 2.66
N PRO A 94 12.43 5.38 2.74
CA PRO A 94 11.42 5.99 3.60
C PRO A 94 9.97 5.70 3.18
N ARG A 95 9.74 5.33 1.91
CA ARG A 95 8.41 4.97 1.38
C ARG A 95 8.09 3.49 1.55
N HIS A 96 9.04 2.67 1.99
CA HIS A 96 8.81 1.23 2.12
C HIS A 96 7.84 0.92 3.26
N ASN A 97 6.86 0.05 2.98
CA ASN A 97 5.82 -0.35 3.93
C ASN A 97 6.41 -1.29 4.99
N SER A 98 6.47 -0.81 6.23
CA SER A 98 7.11 -1.49 7.35
C SER A 98 6.27 -1.35 8.61
N THR A 99 6.20 -2.40 9.42
CA THR A 99 5.49 -2.40 10.70
C THR A 99 6.38 -2.88 11.84
N PHE A 100 6.05 -2.50 13.07
CA PHE A 100 6.70 -3.00 14.28
C PHE A 100 5.73 -3.09 15.45
N VAL A 101 6.06 -3.93 16.43
CA VAL A 101 5.49 -3.91 17.78
C VAL A 101 6.61 -4.17 18.79
N TYR A 102 6.55 -3.52 19.94
CA TYR A 102 7.52 -3.71 21.02
C TYR A 102 6.80 -4.29 22.23
N VAL A 103 7.11 -5.54 22.56
CA VAL A 103 6.42 -6.35 23.57
C VAL A 103 7.43 -7.23 24.29
N ASP A 104 7.21 -7.47 25.59
CA ASP A 104 8.06 -8.31 26.46
C ASP A 104 9.56 -7.92 26.50
N GLY A 105 9.89 -6.69 26.08
CA GLY A 105 11.25 -6.15 26.01
C GLY A 105 11.95 -6.35 24.66
N GLU A 106 11.26 -6.94 23.67
CA GLU A 106 11.81 -7.24 22.34
C GLU A 106 11.11 -6.41 21.25
N LEU A 107 11.86 -6.03 20.21
CA LEU A 107 11.30 -5.41 19.01
C LEU A 107 10.98 -6.49 17.96
N TYR A 108 9.70 -6.63 17.66
CA TYR A 108 9.16 -7.42 16.56
C TYR A 108 8.94 -6.49 15.37
N SER A 109 9.33 -6.89 14.17
CA SER A 109 9.38 -5.99 13.01
C SER A 109 9.17 -6.72 11.68
N GLY A 110 8.40 -6.12 10.77
CA GLY A 110 8.22 -6.56 9.38
C GLY A 110 8.72 -5.48 8.43
N THR A 111 9.79 -5.76 7.70
CA THR A 111 10.50 -4.78 6.83
C THR A 111 11.44 -5.51 5.85
N VAL A 112 12.48 -4.83 5.36
CA VAL A 112 13.54 -5.36 4.47
C VAL A 112 14.93 -5.34 5.11
N SER A 113 15.80 -6.23 4.63
CA SER A 113 17.18 -6.40 5.12
C SER A 113 18.26 -5.82 4.19
N ASP A 114 17.89 -5.29 3.02
CA ASP A 114 18.79 -4.84 1.96
C ASP A 114 18.45 -3.44 1.43
N PHE A 115 19.46 -2.79 0.83
CA PHE A 115 19.35 -1.45 0.22
C PHE A 115 18.32 -1.37 -0.92
N GLN A 116 18.08 -2.47 -1.64
CA GLN A 116 17.15 -2.50 -2.78
C GLN A 116 15.70 -2.81 -2.38
N GLY A 117 15.45 -3.19 -1.11
CA GLY A 117 14.13 -3.63 -0.65
C GLY A 117 13.67 -4.98 -1.22
N THR A 118 14.61 -5.80 -1.70
CA THR A 118 14.34 -7.10 -2.36
C THR A 118 14.27 -8.28 -1.39
N SER A 119 14.79 -8.10 -0.16
CA SER A 119 14.98 -9.16 0.85
C SER A 119 14.10 -8.87 2.07
N PRO A 120 12.77 -9.08 1.97
CA PRO A 120 11.82 -8.87 3.07
C PRO A 120 12.05 -9.89 4.19
N LEU A 121 11.76 -9.47 5.42
CA LEU A 121 11.75 -10.35 6.58
C LEU A 121 10.79 -9.90 7.68
N ILE A 122 10.31 -10.89 8.43
CA ILE A 122 9.81 -10.71 9.79
C ILE A 122 10.97 -11.03 10.74
N PHE A 123 11.34 -10.08 11.61
CA PHE A 123 12.53 -10.10 12.45
C PHE A 123 12.24 -9.76 13.91
N ARG A 124 12.87 -10.53 14.80
CA ARG A 124 13.04 -10.23 16.23
C ARG A 124 14.34 -10.88 16.67
N ASP A 125 15.34 -10.09 17.02
CA ASP A 125 16.72 -10.54 17.27
C ASP A 125 16.79 -11.77 18.22
N PRO A 126 17.41 -12.91 17.84
CA PRO A 126 18.17 -13.20 16.62
C PRO A 126 17.37 -13.90 15.49
N LEU A 127 16.06 -14.08 15.65
CA LEU A 127 15.18 -14.81 14.75
C LEU A 127 14.73 -13.98 13.55
N LYS A 128 14.65 -14.64 12.39
CA LYS A 128 14.10 -14.10 11.15
C LYS A 128 13.38 -15.16 10.32
N THR A 129 12.56 -14.70 9.37
CA THR A 129 12.14 -15.54 8.22
C THR A 129 13.36 -15.86 7.33
N ASP A 130 13.28 -16.97 6.63
CA ASP A 130 14.40 -17.46 5.82
C ASP A 130 14.58 -16.63 4.54
N HIS A 131 15.83 -16.28 4.26
CA HIS A 131 16.20 -15.40 3.14
C HIS A 131 15.84 -16.05 1.79
N ASN A 132 15.15 -15.27 0.95
CA ASN A 132 14.64 -15.64 -0.38
C ASN A 132 13.64 -16.82 -0.39
N ASP A 133 12.99 -17.12 0.74
CA ASP A 133 11.90 -18.10 0.76
C ASP A 133 10.54 -17.45 0.42
N TYR A 134 10.21 -17.44 -0.87
CA TYR A 134 8.94 -16.91 -1.38
C TYR A 134 7.70 -17.64 -0.84
N LYS A 135 7.82 -18.84 -0.25
CA LYS A 135 6.68 -19.46 0.45
C LYS A 135 6.39 -18.72 1.76
N GLN A 136 7.41 -18.24 2.47
CA GLN A 136 7.25 -17.44 3.68
C GLN A 136 6.81 -16.01 3.37
N LEU A 137 7.51 -15.28 2.47
CA LEU A 137 7.21 -13.89 2.10
C LEU A 137 7.54 -13.62 0.63
N ASN A 138 6.56 -13.16 -0.17
CA ASN A 138 6.77 -12.90 -1.61
C ASN A 138 6.45 -11.45 -2.01
N ALA A 139 7.44 -10.56 -1.89
CA ALA A 139 7.29 -9.11 -2.04
C ALA A 139 6.11 -8.55 -1.21
N PRO A 140 6.19 -8.61 0.14
CA PRO A 140 5.14 -8.12 1.02
C PRO A 140 5.21 -6.60 1.22
N ASP A 141 4.06 -5.95 1.26
CA ASP A 141 3.87 -4.63 1.89
C ASP A 141 3.28 -4.83 3.29
N PHE A 142 4.02 -4.49 4.34
CA PHE A 142 3.54 -4.59 5.74
C PHE A 142 2.69 -3.38 6.12
N VAL A 143 1.45 -3.60 6.60
CA VAL A 143 0.50 -2.52 6.91
C VAL A 143 0.23 -2.32 8.41
N HIS A 144 0.34 -3.37 9.24
CA HIS A 144 0.17 -3.30 10.71
C HIS A 144 0.74 -4.53 11.42
N SER A 145 0.94 -4.43 12.74
CA SER A 145 1.28 -5.56 13.62
C SER A 145 0.93 -5.27 15.08
N PHE A 146 0.39 -6.27 15.79
CA PHE A 146 0.05 -6.18 17.21
C PHE A 146 0.36 -7.46 17.97
N ASP A 147 0.40 -7.35 19.30
CA ASP A 147 0.50 -8.42 20.28
C ASP A 147 -0.91 -8.92 20.65
N TYR A 148 -1.11 -10.24 20.74
CA TYR A 148 -2.36 -10.84 21.22
C TYR A 148 -2.12 -12.27 21.72
N GLY A 149 -2.37 -12.50 23.02
CA GLY A 149 -2.12 -13.79 23.68
C GLY A 149 -0.63 -14.17 23.64
N ASP A 150 -0.34 -15.41 23.24
CA ASP A 150 1.04 -15.93 23.10
C ASP A 150 1.72 -15.52 21.78
N PHE A 151 1.05 -14.73 20.93
CA PHE A 151 1.47 -14.45 19.55
C PHE A 151 1.68 -12.96 19.27
N VAL A 152 2.54 -12.68 18.29
CA VAL A 152 2.54 -11.42 17.55
C VAL A 152 1.99 -11.66 16.15
N PHE A 153 1.02 -10.83 15.75
CA PHE A 153 0.36 -10.86 14.46
C PHE A 153 0.90 -9.79 13.52
N TYR A 154 0.99 -10.12 12.23
CA TYR A 154 1.42 -9.22 11.15
C TYR A 154 0.38 -9.19 10.04
N PHE A 155 0.04 -7.99 9.59
CA PHE A 155 -0.88 -7.75 8.48
C PHE A 155 -0.11 -7.18 7.30
N PHE A 156 -0.25 -7.83 6.15
CA PHE A 156 0.48 -7.48 4.94
C PHE A 156 -0.27 -7.93 3.69
N ARG A 157 0.06 -7.37 2.53
CA ARG A 157 -0.32 -7.91 1.21
C ARG A 157 0.94 -8.42 0.52
N GLU A 158 0.87 -9.56 -0.17
CA GLU A 158 2.00 -10.15 -0.89
C GLU A 158 1.57 -10.73 -2.24
N THR A 159 2.52 -11.06 -3.11
CA THR A 159 2.19 -11.72 -4.39
C THR A 159 1.91 -13.21 -4.17
N ALA A 160 0.69 -13.66 -4.45
CA ALA A 160 0.16 -14.98 -4.09
C ALA A 160 0.86 -16.13 -4.84
N VAL A 161 1.73 -16.86 -4.15
CA VAL A 161 2.42 -18.05 -4.70
C VAL A 161 1.45 -19.17 -5.08
N GLU A 162 0.30 -19.27 -4.41
CA GLU A 162 -0.75 -20.25 -4.71
C GLU A 162 -1.52 -19.95 -6.01
N TYR A 163 -1.42 -18.73 -6.54
CA TYR A 163 -2.11 -18.31 -7.75
C TYR A 163 -1.23 -18.23 -8.99
N MET A 164 0.10 -18.35 -8.85
CA MET A 164 1.11 -18.17 -9.92
C MET A 164 0.81 -18.94 -11.21
N ASN A 165 0.24 -20.15 -11.10
CA ASN A 165 -0.09 -21.00 -12.25
C ASN A 165 -1.28 -20.48 -13.08
N CYS A 166 -2.12 -19.59 -12.53
CA CYS A 166 -3.20 -18.89 -13.26
C CYS A 166 -2.86 -17.40 -13.53
N GLY A 167 -1.84 -16.83 -12.87
CA GLY A 167 -1.33 -15.48 -13.11
C GLY A 167 -0.68 -14.84 -11.88
N LYS A 168 -0.23 -13.58 -12.01
CA LYS A 168 0.15 -12.77 -10.85
C LYS A 168 -1.09 -12.13 -10.22
N ARG A 169 -1.29 -12.37 -8.92
CA ARG A 169 -2.32 -11.74 -8.09
C ARG A 169 -1.71 -11.39 -6.74
N VAL A 170 -2.10 -10.26 -6.17
CA VAL A 170 -1.75 -9.90 -4.78
C VAL A 170 -2.83 -10.46 -3.87
N TYR A 171 -2.47 -10.96 -2.68
CA TYR A 171 -3.42 -11.33 -1.63
C TYR A 171 -3.01 -10.73 -0.29
N SER A 172 -4.01 -10.24 0.44
CA SER A 172 -3.89 -9.84 1.85
C SER A 172 -3.74 -11.05 2.76
N ARG A 173 -2.88 -10.90 3.77
CA ARG A 173 -2.50 -11.93 4.73
C ARG A 173 -2.61 -11.42 6.16
N VAL A 174 -2.95 -12.35 7.04
CA VAL A 174 -2.56 -12.31 8.45
C VAL A 174 -1.51 -13.39 8.67
N GLY A 175 -0.40 -13.05 9.33
CA GLY A 175 0.61 -14.00 9.80
C GLY A 175 0.75 -13.95 11.32
N ARG A 176 1.20 -15.05 11.95
CA ARG A 176 1.49 -15.13 13.39
C ARG A 176 2.87 -15.74 13.66
N VAL A 177 3.51 -15.30 14.75
CA VAL A 177 4.68 -15.96 15.38
C VAL A 177 4.46 -16.07 16.89
N CYS A 178 5.00 -17.10 17.52
CA CYS A 178 4.97 -17.26 18.98
C CYS A 178 5.99 -16.32 19.65
N LYS A 179 5.59 -15.67 20.74
CA LYS A 179 6.51 -14.87 21.57
C LYS A 179 7.55 -15.75 22.28
N SER A 180 7.21 -17.02 22.58
CA SER A 180 8.13 -18.00 23.17
C SER A 180 9.11 -18.66 22.19
N ASP A 181 9.06 -18.36 20.88
CA ASP A 181 9.95 -18.97 19.89
C ASP A 181 11.42 -18.62 20.19
N ARG A 182 12.29 -19.63 20.17
CA ARG A 182 13.74 -19.54 20.40
C ARG A 182 14.54 -20.04 19.18
N GLY A 183 13.86 -20.22 18.05
CA GLY A 183 14.41 -20.84 16.85
C GLY A 183 14.43 -22.37 16.97
N GLY A 184 14.84 -23.04 15.90
CA GLY A 184 15.02 -24.49 15.92
C GLY A 184 16.31 -24.91 16.65
N GLY A 185 16.53 -26.22 16.75
CA GLY A 185 17.81 -26.78 17.20
C GLY A 185 19.02 -26.27 16.39
N GLN A 186 20.24 -26.55 16.87
CA GLN A 186 21.52 -25.91 16.51
C GLN A 186 21.69 -25.38 15.06
N ALA A 187 21.29 -26.12 14.02
CA ALA A 187 21.41 -25.67 12.62
C ALA A 187 20.44 -24.53 12.20
N ARG A 188 19.40 -24.24 13.00
CA ARG A 188 18.29 -23.33 12.67
C ARG A 188 17.90 -22.38 13.82
N PHE A 189 18.83 -22.10 14.74
CA PHE A 189 18.62 -21.21 15.91
C PHE A 189 18.30 -19.73 15.58
N ARG A 190 18.31 -19.35 14.29
CA ARG A 190 17.96 -18.00 13.80
C ARG A 190 16.73 -17.97 12.89
N SER A 191 16.06 -19.11 12.68
CA SER A 191 14.87 -19.22 11.84
C SER A 191 13.64 -19.44 12.72
N TRP A 192 12.53 -18.73 12.45
CA TRP A 192 11.26 -18.97 13.15
C TRP A 192 10.82 -20.44 13.02
N THR A 193 10.32 -21.02 14.12
CA THR A 193 9.69 -22.36 14.13
C THR A 193 8.16 -22.27 14.11
N SER A 194 7.61 -21.10 14.47
CA SER A 194 6.19 -20.85 14.66
C SER A 194 5.50 -20.06 13.54
N PHE A 195 6.22 -19.58 12.53
CA PHE A 195 5.65 -18.67 11.52
C PHE A 195 4.64 -19.35 10.58
N LEU A 196 3.38 -18.91 10.66
CA LEU A 196 2.30 -19.28 9.75
C LEU A 196 1.61 -18.02 9.19
N LYS A 197 0.95 -18.13 8.02
CA LYS A 197 0.08 -17.09 7.42
C LYS A 197 -1.17 -17.68 6.76
N SER A 198 -2.26 -16.93 6.74
CA SER A 198 -3.50 -17.24 6.00
C SER A 198 -3.92 -16.05 5.11
N ARG A 199 -4.71 -16.29 4.06
CA ARG A 199 -5.37 -15.24 3.26
C ARG A 199 -6.50 -14.60 4.09
N MET A 200 -6.64 -13.28 4.04
CA MET A 200 -7.84 -12.61 4.55
C MET A 200 -8.88 -12.45 3.44
N ASN A 201 -10.14 -12.80 3.70
CA ASN A 201 -11.21 -12.70 2.70
C ASN A 201 -12.12 -11.48 2.96
N CYS A 202 -11.83 -10.36 2.28
CA CYS A 202 -12.75 -9.23 2.16
C CYS A 202 -13.42 -9.26 0.78
N SER A 203 -14.62 -9.87 0.69
CA SER A 203 -15.34 -10.02 -0.57
C SER A 203 -16.85 -9.79 -0.43
N VAL A 204 -17.46 -9.28 -1.50
CA VAL A 204 -18.92 -9.26 -1.66
C VAL A 204 -19.38 -10.67 -2.06
N PRO A 205 -20.28 -11.32 -1.31
CA PRO A 205 -20.80 -12.63 -1.66
C PRO A 205 -21.77 -12.57 -2.86
N GLY A 206 -21.81 -13.65 -3.63
CA GLY A 206 -22.66 -13.82 -4.81
C GLY A 206 -22.37 -15.15 -5.50
N GLU A 207 -22.93 -15.38 -6.69
CA GLU A 207 -22.55 -16.52 -7.55
C GLU A 207 -21.07 -16.43 -7.96
N TYR A 208 -20.60 -15.21 -8.23
CA TYR A 208 -19.20 -14.85 -8.50
C TYR A 208 -18.77 -13.78 -7.48
N PRO A 209 -18.00 -14.13 -6.43
CA PRO A 209 -17.64 -13.17 -5.38
C PRO A 209 -16.69 -12.08 -5.88
N PHE A 210 -16.94 -10.82 -5.48
CA PHE A 210 -16.07 -9.69 -5.81
C PHE A 210 -15.08 -9.42 -4.67
N TYR A 211 -13.78 -9.50 -4.94
CA TYR A 211 -12.72 -9.44 -3.92
C TYR A 211 -12.02 -8.08 -3.86
N PHE A 212 -11.83 -7.58 -2.64
CA PHE A 212 -10.89 -6.49 -2.34
C PHE A 212 -9.62 -7.12 -1.76
N ASP A 213 -8.68 -7.47 -2.64
CA ASP A 213 -7.53 -8.32 -2.27
C ASP A 213 -6.35 -7.57 -1.64
N GLU A 214 -6.29 -6.23 -1.70
CA GLU A 214 -5.14 -5.44 -1.25
C GLU A 214 -5.45 -4.59 0.01
N ILE A 215 -4.99 -5.06 1.18
CA ILE A 215 -5.12 -4.37 2.47
C ILE A 215 -4.22 -3.12 2.55
N GLN A 216 -4.69 -2.05 3.20
CA GLN A 216 -3.98 -0.76 3.33
C GLN A 216 -3.74 -0.32 4.80
N SER A 217 -4.60 -0.74 5.72
CA SER A 217 -4.43 -0.56 7.17
C SER A 217 -5.39 -1.45 7.95
N THR A 218 -5.06 -1.77 9.20
CA THR A 218 -5.99 -2.35 10.18
C THR A 218 -6.00 -1.53 11.47
N THR A 219 -7.03 -1.72 12.29
CA THR A 219 -7.02 -1.34 13.71
C THR A 219 -6.21 -2.34 14.54
N ASP A 220 -5.97 -1.97 15.80
CA ASP A 220 -5.74 -2.94 16.88
C ASP A 220 -7.03 -3.72 17.21
N VAL A 221 -6.94 -4.66 18.16
CA VAL A 221 -8.07 -5.49 18.59
C VAL A 221 -9.07 -4.67 19.41
N ILE A 222 -10.36 -4.79 19.06
CA ILE A 222 -11.49 -4.11 19.68
C ILE A 222 -12.42 -5.15 20.29
N SER A 223 -12.44 -5.22 21.63
CA SER A 223 -13.41 -5.99 22.40
C SER A 223 -14.72 -5.20 22.53
N GLY A 224 -15.86 -5.81 22.20
CA GLY A 224 -17.18 -5.15 22.22
C GLY A 224 -18.35 -6.15 22.21
N VAL A 225 -19.57 -5.65 22.36
CA VAL A 225 -20.79 -6.47 22.32
C VAL A 225 -21.48 -6.27 20.97
N TYR A 226 -21.61 -7.35 20.20
CA TYR A 226 -22.19 -7.31 18.86
C TYR A 226 -23.34 -8.32 18.79
N GLY A 227 -24.57 -7.83 18.58
CA GLY A 227 -25.74 -8.69 18.48
C GLY A 227 -26.15 -9.43 19.76
N GLY A 228 -25.58 -9.06 20.92
CA GLY A 228 -25.83 -9.68 22.23
C GLY A 228 -24.67 -10.54 22.76
N GLU A 229 -23.69 -10.86 21.93
CA GLU A 229 -22.50 -11.63 22.32
C GLU A 229 -21.25 -10.74 22.37
N SER A 230 -20.32 -11.05 23.28
CA SER A 230 -19.02 -10.38 23.34
C SER A 230 -18.08 -10.96 22.28
N HIS A 231 -17.53 -10.11 21.42
CA HIS A 231 -16.52 -10.49 20.44
C HIS A 231 -15.30 -9.55 20.49
N GLU A 232 -14.17 -10.07 20.05
CA GLU A 232 -12.97 -9.30 19.79
C GLU A 232 -12.71 -9.28 18.29
N ILE A 233 -12.72 -8.09 17.70
CA ILE A 233 -12.63 -7.89 16.26
C ILE A 233 -11.54 -6.88 15.90
N ILE A 234 -11.02 -7.00 14.68
CA ILE A 234 -10.23 -5.97 14.02
C ILE A 234 -11.00 -5.46 12.80
N TYR A 235 -10.87 -4.18 12.49
CA TYR A 235 -11.34 -3.62 11.22
C TYR A 235 -10.15 -3.38 10.29
N GLY A 236 -10.33 -3.61 8.99
CA GLY A 236 -9.30 -3.38 7.97
C GLY A 236 -9.86 -2.73 6.71
N ILE A 237 -9.06 -1.83 6.13
CA ILE A 237 -9.30 -1.25 4.80
C ILE A 237 -8.67 -2.15 3.75
N PHE A 238 -9.46 -2.50 2.74
CA PHE A 238 -9.05 -3.27 1.57
C PHE A 238 -9.37 -2.51 0.29
N THR A 239 -8.64 -2.81 -0.78
CA THR A 239 -8.73 -2.13 -2.08
C THR A 239 -8.72 -3.12 -3.24
N THR A 240 -9.29 -2.70 -4.36
CA THR A 240 -9.09 -3.36 -5.66
C THR A 240 -7.69 -3.04 -6.20
N PRO A 241 -7.05 -3.91 -7.00
CA PRO A 241 -5.72 -3.66 -7.55
C PRO A 241 -5.59 -2.33 -8.32
N PRO A 242 -4.39 -1.73 -8.39
CA PRO A 242 -4.18 -0.41 -9.01
C PRO A 242 -4.50 -0.40 -10.51
N ASN A 243 -4.41 -1.54 -11.20
CA ASN A 243 -4.74 -1.71 -12.62
C ASN A 243 -6.19 -2.16 -12.89
N SER A 244 -7.11 -1.91 -11.95
CA SER A 244 -8.53 -2.25 -12.04
C SER A 244 -9.41 -1.04 -11.70
N ILE A 245 -10.74 -1.18 -11.83
CA ILE A 245 -11.67 -0.11 -11.42
C ILE A 245 -11.42 0.22 -9.93
N PRO A 246 -11.09 1.47 -9.58
CA PRO A 246 -10.73 1.81 -8.21
C PRO A 246 -11.92 1.64 -7.25
N GLY A 247 -11.70 0.82 -6.24
CA GLY A 247 -12.66 0.53 -5.19
C GLY A 247 -11.97 0.28 -3.86
N SER A 248 -12.65 0.66 -2.80
CA SER A 248 -12.25 0.49 -1.41
C SER A 248 -13.38 -0.10 -0.59
N ALA A 249 -13.02 -0.95 0.37
CA ALA A 249 -13.94 -1.59 1.27
C ALA A 249 -13.38 -1.61 2.71
N VAL A 250 -14.27 -1.64 3.69
CA VAL A 250 -13.92 -1.91 5.09
C VAL A 250 -14.52 -3.25 5.49
N CYS A 251 -13.69 -4.18 5.95
CA CYS A 251 -14.12 -5.48 6.49
C CYS A 251 -13.71 -5.59 7.96
N ALA A 252 -14.58 -6.19 8.78
CA ALA A 252 -14.22 -6.64 10.13
C ALA A 252 -13.88 -8.13 10.12
N PHE A 253 -12.99 -8.55 11.01
CA PHE A 253 -12.59 -9.96 11.22
C PHE A 253 -12.53 -10.24 12.71
N SER A 254 -13.05 -11.38 13.18
CA SER A 254 -12.93 -11.74 14.61
C SER A 254 -11.60 -12.42 14.91
N MET A 255 -11.01 -12.13 16.07
CA MET A 255 -9.80 -12.81 16.53
C MET A 255 -10.00 -14.32 16.67
N ARG A 256 -11.22 -14.74 17.05
CA ARG A 256 -11.63 -16.15 17.02
C ARG A 256 -11.51 -16.74 15.62
N SER A 257 -12.09 -16.12 14.59
CA SER A 257 -12.00 -16.60 13.21
C SER A 257 -10.55 -16.65 12.69
N ILE A 258 -9.71 -15.70 13.11
CA ILE A 258 -8.28 -15.70 12.79
C ILE A 258 -7.59 -16.91 13.42
N LEU A 259 -7.80 -17.16 14.73
CA LEU A 259 -7.23 -18.29 15.45
C LEU A 259 -7.73 -19.65 14.90
N ASP A 260 -9.05 -19.81 14.75
CA ASP A 260 -9.68 -21.02 14.22
C ASP A 260 -9.11 -21.39 12.82
N THR A 261 -8.78 -20.39 11.99
CA THR A 261 -8.15 -20.59 10.67
C THR A 261 -6.73 -21.15 10.76
N PHE A 262 -5.94 -20.75 11.77
CA PHE A 262 -4.59 -21.28 11.99
C PHE A 262 -4.58 -22.71 12.55
N GLU A 263 -5.69 -23.19 13.12
CA GLU A 263 -5.85 -24.59 13.54
C GLU A 263 -6.42 -25.51 12.44
N GLY A 264 -6.76 -24.96 11.28
CA GLY A 264 -7.16 -25.68 10.07
C GLY A 264 -6.03 -26.43 9.35
N HIS A 265 -6.30 -26.84 8.11
CA HIS A 265 -5.31 -27.51 7.25
C HIS A 265 -4.27 -26.52 6.71
N TYR A 266 -3.03 -26.97 6.57
CA TYR A 266 -1.98 -26.25 5.82
C TYR A 266 -2.17 -26.46 4.31
N LYS A 267 -1.63 -25.58 3.47
CA LYS A 267 -1.66 -25.68 2.00
C LYS A 267 -0.30 -26.18 1.47
N GLU A 268 -0.30 -27.28 0.72
CA GLU A 268 0.90 -27.80 0.03
C GLU A 268 0.80 -27.67 -1.49
N GLN A 269 1.97 -27.65 -2.14
CA GLN A 269 2.12 -27.85 -3.57
C GLN A 269 3.11 -29.00 -3.80
N GLU A 270 2.62 -30.14 -4.27
CA GLU A 270 3.39 -31.38 -4.39
C GLU A 270 4.51 -31.29 -5.46
N THR A 271 4.22 -30.61 -6.57
CA THR A 271 5.20 -30.26 -7.62
C THR A 271 4.90 -28.85 -8.13
N MET A 272 5.85 -28.18 -8.78
CA MET A 272 5.63 -26.83 -9.33
C MET A 272 4.45 -26.74 -10.31
N ASN A 273 4.12 -27.85 -11.00
CA ASN A 273 3.02 -27.96 -11.94
C ASN A 273 1.71 -28.48 -11.30
N SER A 274 1.75 -28.90 -10.04
CA SER A 274 0.56 -29.32 -9.29
C SER A 274 -0.26 -28.11 -8.85
N ASN A 275 -1.57 -28.30 -8.70
CA ASN A 275 -2.39 -27.35 -7.96
C ASN A 275 -1.97 -27.32 -6.48
N TRP A 276 -2.22 -26.19 -5.82
CA TRP A 276 -2.11 -26.10 -4.37
C TRP A 276 -3.35 -26.75 -3.72
N LEU A 277 -3.14 -27.58 -2.69
CA LEU A 277 -4.15 -28.42 -2.07
C LEU A 277 -3.96 -28.51 -0.54
N PRO A 278 -5.00 -28.82 0.25
CA PRO A 278 -4.86 -29.06 1.68
C PRO A 278 -3.94 -30.26 2.00
N VAL A 279 -3.02 -30.05 2.93
CA VAL A 279 -2.18 -31.10 3.52
C VAL A 279 -3.07 -32.09 4.27
N ARG A 280 -2.93 -33.38 3.94
CA ARG A 280 -3.59 -34.46 4.69
C ARG A 280 -3.10 -34.49 6.13
N GLN A 281 -3.99 -34.55 7.11
CA GLN A 281 -3.64 -34.54 8.54
C GLN A 281 -2.60 -35.62 8.92
N SER A 282 -2.58 -36.78 8.24
CA SER A 282 -1.59 -37.84 8.45
C SER A 282 -0.14 -37.50 8.01
N LYS A 283 0.10 -36.33 7.40
CA LYS A 283 1.43 -35.76 7.12
C LYS A 283 1.90 -34.78 8.21
N VAL A 284 1.00 -34.28 9.05
CA VAL A 284 1.30 -33.26 10.06
C VAL A 284 2.06 -33.93 11.21
N PRO A 285 3.27 -33.47 11.57
CA PRO A 285 4.02 -34.02 12.70
C PRO A 285 3.49 -33.48 14.03
N GLU A 286 3.71 -34.21 15.12
CA GLU A 286 3.46 -33.72 16.48
C GLU A 286 4.77 -33.26 17.15
N PRO A 287 4.76 -32.20 17.99
CA PRO A 287 3.64 -31.27 18.19
C PRO A 287 3.32 -30.47 16.91
N ARG A 288 2.02 -30.18 16.72
CA ARG A 288 1.47 -29.39 15.60
C ARG A 288 2.33 -28.13 15.30
N PRO A 289 2.92 -28.01 14.10
CA PRO A 289 3.75 -26.85 13.73
C PRO A 289 2.99 -25.53 13.77
N GLY A 290 3.61 -24.49 14.36
CA GLY A 290 2.95 -23.19 14.57
C GLY A 290 2.12 -23.08 15.86
N SER A 291 2.08 -24.12 16.69
CA SER A 291 1.72 -24.03 18.11
C SER A 291 2.91 -23.60 18.96
N CYS A 292 2.68 -22.84 20.02
CA CYS A 292 3.74 -22.41 20.92
C CYS A 292 4.15 -23.53 21.88
N VAL A 293 5.46 -23.64 22.15
CA VAL A 293 6.07 -24.63 23.05
C VAL A 293 7.00 -23.93 24.04
N GLU A 294 7.33 -24.59 25.15
CA GLU A 294 8.21 -24.04 26.20
C GLU A 294 9.65 -23.82 25.73
N ASP A 295 10.16 -24.71 24.86
CA ASP A 295 11.46 -24.55 24.21
C ASP A 295 11.46 -25.13 22.78
N SER A 296 11.39 -24.26 21.79
CA SER A 296 11.39 -24.63 20.37
C SER A 296 12.70 -25.26 19.90
N GLN A 297 13.80 -25.11 20.66
CA GLN A 297 15.09 -25.74 20.32
C GLN A 297 15.06 -27.27 20.51
N THR A 298 14.04 -27.79 21.20
CA THR A 298 13.78 -29.24 21.35
C THR A 298 12.98 -29.86 20.20
N LEU A 299 12.41 -29.03 19.29
CA LEU A 299 11.61 -29.52 18.16
C LEU A 299 12.47 -30.34 17.19
N THR A 300 11.90 -31.44 16.67
CA THR A 300 12.61 -32.29 15.71
C THR A 300 12.82 -31.55 14.38
N GLU A 301 13.84 -31.98 13.61
CA GLU A 301 14.07 -31.46 12.27
C GLU A 301 12.85 -31.64 11.35
N GLN A 302 12.01 -32.66 11.58
CA GLN A 302 10.77 -32.86 10.82
C GLN A 302 9.74 -31.76 11.13
N ASN A 303 9.53 -31.39 12.40
CA ASN A 303 8.61 -30.30 12.77
C ASN A 303 9.09 -28.97 12.19
N VAL A 304 10.38 -28.64 12.36
CA VAL A 304 10.96 -27.37 11.89
C VAL A 304 10.97 -27.30 10.36
N ASN A 305 11.27 -28.40 9.67
CA ASN A 305 11.23 -28.44 8.20
C ASN A 305 9.80 -28.41 7.66
N PHE A 306 8.82 -29.02 8.34
CA PHE A 306 7.40 -28.89 8.00
C PHE A 306 6.95 -27.44 8.14
N ALA A 307 7.19 -26.80 9.30
CA ALA A 307 6.84 -25.40 9.57
C ALA A 307 7.35 -24.46 8.47
N LYS A 308 8.62 -24.59 8.09
CA LYS A 308 9.21 -23.84 6.98
C LYS A 308 8.44 -24.04 5.67
N THR A 309 8.21 -25.30 5.28
CA THR A 309 7.72 -25.66 3.95
C THR A 309 6.22 -25.50 3.76
N HIS A 310 5.45 -25.41 4.87
CA HIS A 310 3.99 -25.35 4.93
C HIS A 310 3.49 -24.13 5.74
N SER A 311 4.18 -22.99 5.61
CA SER A 311 3.83 -21.75 6.32
C SER A 311 2.51 -21.10 5.87
N LEU A 312 1.84 -21.60 4.84
CA LEU A 312 0.56 -21.09 4.34
C LEU A 312 -0.60 -22.01 4.77
N MET A 313 -1.65 -21.45 5.38
CA MET A 313 -2.90 -22.17 5.67
C MET A 313 -3.75 -22.38 4.41
N ASP A 314 -4.56 -23.43 4.39
CA ASP A 314 -5.44 -23.75 3.27
C ASP A 314 -6.67 -22.83 3.22
N GLU A 315 -7.32 -22.65 4.37
CA GLU A 315 -8.49 -21.79 4.55
C GLU A 315 -8.11 -20.31 4.61
N ALA A 316 -9.06 -19.46 4.19
CA ALA A 316 -8.96 -18.01 4.27
C ALA A 316 -9.84 -17.48 5.41
N VAL A 317 -9.32 -16.54 6.20
CA VAL A 317 -10.06 -15.93 7.31
C VAL A 317 -11.31 -15.22 6.77
N PRO A 318 -12.54 -15.61 7.19
CA PRO A 318 -13.76 -14.96 6.74
C PRO A 318 -13.97 -13.61 7.42
N ALA A 319 -14.55 -12.65 6.69
CA ALA A 319 -15.07 -11.42 7.29
C ALA A 319 -16.17 -11.76 8.32
N PHE A 320 -16.19 -11.04 9.45
CA PHE A 320 -17.07 -11.28 10.61
C PHE A 320 -18.57 -11.30 10.27
N LEU A 321 -18.98 -10.57 9.23
CA LEU A 321 -20.37 -10.47 8.76
C LEU A 321 -20.57 -11.17 7.39
N GLY A 322 -19.58 -11.89 6.88
CA GLY A 322 -19.61 -12.54 5.57
C GLY A 322 -19.52 -11.61 4.36
N HIS A 323 -19.53 -10.28 4.57
CA HIS A 323 -19.41 -9.25 3.54
C HIS A 323 -18.72 -7.99 4.10
N PRO A 324 -18.33 -7.01 3.26
CA PRO A 324 -17.76 -5.74 3.74
C PRO A 324 -18.84 -4.85 4.37
N LEU A 325 -18.45 -4.10 5.39
CA LEU A 325 -19.31 -3.13 6.09
C LEU A 325 -19.64 -1.94 5.20
N ILE A 326 -18.60 -1.31 4.63
CA ILE A 326 -18.66 -0.09 3.83
C ILE A 326 -17.91 -0.36 2.54
N MET A 327 -18.44 0.12 1.42
CA MET A 327 -17.82 0.05 0.11
C MET A 327 -17.98 1.39 -0.61
N LYS A 328 -16.93 1.84 -1.29
CA LYS A 328 -16.96 2.99 -2.21
C LYS A 328 -16.18 2.61 -3.47
N ALA A 329 -16.74 2.90 -4.64
CA ALA A 329 -16.02 2.98 -5.90
C ALA A 329 -15.92 4.46 -6.27
N SER A 330 -14.71 4.93 -6.57
CA SER A 330 -14.42 6.35 -6.86
C SER A 330 -13.14 6.40 -7.68
N PHE A 331 -13.12 7.15 -8.78
CA PHE A 331 -11.90 7.37 -9.54
C PHE A 331 -10.99 8.44 -8.91
N ASP A 332 -11.52 9.22 -7.97
CA ASP A 332 -10.87 10.38 -7.38
C ASP A 332 -10.12 10.07 -6.07
N TYR A 333 -10.39 8.92 -5.45
CA TYR A 333 -9.79 8.50 -4.18
C TYR A 333 -9.93 7.00 -3.87
N ARG A 334 -9.06 6.53 -2.96
CA ARG A 334 -9.17 5.25 -2.24
C ARG A 334 -9.05 5.49 -0.73
N PHE A 335 -9.62 4.59 0.07
CA PHE A 335 -9.42 4.60 1.52
C PHE A 335 -7.96 4.25 1.86
N SER A 336 -7.34 5.01 2.78
CA SER A 336 -5.91 4.90 3.13
C SER A 336 -5.66 4.43 4.57
N LYS A 337 -6.41 4.99 5.54
CA LYS A 337 -6.24 4.78 6.99
C LYS A 337 -7.57 4.76 7.73
N LEU A 338 -7.65 3.99 8.81
CA LEU A 338 -8.83 3.81 9.64
C LEU A 338 -8.47 3.95 11.12
N VAL A 339 -9.30 4.66 11.87
CA VAL A 339 -9.33 4.56 13.34
C VAL A 339 -10.78 4.44 13.81
N VAL A 340 -11.02 3.75 14.92
CA VAL A 340 -12.38 3.42 15.40
C VAL A 340 -12.52 3.83 16.86
N ALA A 341 -13.60 4.55 17.17
CA ALA A 341 -14.03 4.76 18.55
C ALA A 341 -15.04 3.66 18.90
N PRO A 342 -14.68 2.71 19.77
CA PRO A 342 -15.49 1.53 20.00
C PRO A 342 -16.64 1.80 20.97
N GLN A 343 -17.74 1.06 20.79
CA GLN A 343 -18.84 0.92 21.77
C GLN A 343 -19.42 2.26 22.30
N VAL A 344 -19.55 3.26 21.43
CA VAL A 344 -20.14 4.56 21.74
C VAL A 344 -21.65 4.40 21.97
N THR A 345 -22.14 4.83 23.13
CA THR A 345 -23.52 4.60 23.58
C THR A 345 -24.48 5.71 23.14
N PHE A 346 -25.59 5.33 22.51
CA PHE A 346 -26.77 6.17 22.28
C PHE A 346 -27.56 6.42 23.58
N LEU A 347 -28.41 7.45 23.61
CA LEU A 347 -29.30 7.75 24.74
C LEU A 347 -30.27 6.61 25.11
N ASP A 348 -30.55 5.68 24.19
CA ASP A 348 -31.39 4.50 24.44
C ASP A 348 -30.60 3.28 24.98
N GLY A 349 -29.30 3.46 25.26
CA GLY A 349 -28.42 2.42 25.80
C GLY A 349 -27.77 1.50 24.76
N LYS A 350 -28.07 1.64 23.46
CA LYS A 350 -27.41 0.84 22.40
C LYS A 350 -25.98 1.35 22.17
N THR A 351 -25.02 0.43 22.05
CA THR A 351 -23.64 0.75 21.67
C THR A 351 -23.41 0.52 20.17
N VAL A 352 -22.57 1.36 19.55
CA VAL A 352 -22.05 1.18 18.19
C VAL A 352 -20.56 1.54 18.12
N ASP A 353 -19.85 0.94 17.18
CA ASP A 353 -18.51 1.43 16.82
C ASP A 353 -18.62 2.57 15.79
N VAL A 354 -17.89 3.66 16.03
CA VAL A 354 -17.78 4.81 15.12
C VAL A 354 -16.46 4.71 14.36
N LEU A 355 -16.54 4.54 13.05
CA LEU A 355 -15.41 4.41 12.15
C LEU A 355 -15.06 5.79 11.54
N PHE A 356 -13.78 6.15 11.59
CA PHE A 356 -13.21 7.31 10.89
C PHE A 356 -12.24 6.81 9.82
N ILE A 357 -12.65 6.91 8.55
CA ILE A 357 -11.96 6.35 7.39
C ILE A 357 -11.39 7.51 6.56
N ALA A 358 -10.07 7.62 6.53
CA ALA A 358 -9.36 8.57 5.68
C ALA A 358 -9.11 8.04 4.27
N THR A 359 -8.79 8.97 3.38
CA THR A 359 -8.47 8.74 1.97
C THR A 359 -7.07 9.22 1.60
N ASP A 360 -6.63 8.80 0.42
CA ASP A 360 -5.46 9.34 -0.28
C ASP A 360 -5.67 10.75 -0.90
N ASN A 361 -6.86 11.37 -0.76
CA ASN A 361 -7.15 12.71 -1.29
C ASN A 361 -7.62 13.77 -0.26
N GLY A 362 -7.61 13.45 1.05
CA GLY A 362 -7.91 14.42 2.11
C GLY A 362 -9.36 14.44 2.61
N ILE A 363 -10.21 13.52 2.13
CA ILE A 363 -11.55 13.24 2.67
C ILE A 363 -11.45 12.28 3.86
N ILE A 364 -12.25 12.53 4.90
CA ILE A 364 -12.55 11.58 5.99
C ILE A 364 -14.05 11.26 5.97
N PHE A 365 -14.38 9.97 5.93
CA PHE A 365 -15.72 9.45 6.15
C PHE A 365 -15.90 9.10 7.63
N LYS A 366 -16.94 9.64 8.26
CA LYS A 366 -17.44 9.18 9.56
C LYS A 366 -18.62 8.25 9.32
N ALA A 367 -18.58 7.04 9.88
CA ALA A 367 -19.65 6.05 9.74
C ALA A 367 -19.86 5.25 11.03
N ILE A 368 -21.01 4.58 11.14
CA ILE A 368 -21.27 3.60 12.22
C ILE A 368 -21.66 2.23 11.65
N ASN A 369 -21.25 1.19 12.37
CA ASN A 369 -21.68 -0.18 12.12
C ASN A 369 -23.10 -0.37 12.70
N THR A 370 -24.10 -0.60 11.83
CA THR A 370 -25.48 -0.91 12.27
C THR A 370 -25.92 -2.28 11.76
N ARG A 371 -26.13 -3.22 12.69
CA ARG A 371 -26.98 -4.40 12.44
C ARG A 371 -28.41 -3.89 12.39
N ALA A 372 -29.14 -4.05 11.28
CA ALA A 372 -30.54 -3.63 11.27
C ALA A 372 -31.31 -4.33 12.39
N ILE A 373 -32.15 -3.56 13.08
CA ILE A 373 -32.92 -4.00 14.24
C ILE A 373 -33.95 -5.07 13.83
N GLU A 374 -34.28 -5.14 12.53
CA GLU A 374 -35.13 -6.15 11.92
C GLU A 374 -34.47 -6.71 10.65
N GLY A 375 -34.34 -8.04 10.56
CA GLY A 375 -34.17 -8.78 9.29
C GLY A 375 -32.90 -8.53 8.45
N THR A 376 -31.90 -9.41 8.60
CA THR A 376 -30.90 -9.86 7.60
C THR A 376 -30.06 -8.85 6.78
N SER A 377 -30.30 -7.53 6.84
CA SER A 377 -29.52 -6.53 6.10
C SER A 377 -28.73 -5.62 7.03
N ILE A 378 -27.41 -5.64 6.94
CA ILE A 378 -26.55 -4.63 7.58
C ILE A 378 -26.53 -3.41 6.66
N LYS A 379 -26.92 -2.25 7.20
CA LYS A 379 -26.86 -0.97 6.49
C LYS A 379 -25.73 -0.14 7.09
N PRO A 380 -24.63 0.13 6.36
CA PRO A 380 -23.66 1.13 6.80
C PRO A 380 -24.33 2.51 6.79
N VAL A 381 -24.30 3.19 7.93
CA VAL A 381 -24.71 4.60 8.02
C VAL A 381 -23.45 5.44 7.93
N ILE A 382 -23.28 6.15 6.81
CA ILE A 382 -22.27 7.20 6.67
C ILE A 382 -22.88 8.46 7.27
N ILE A 383 -22.37 8.88 8.43
CA ILE A 383 -22.84 10.04 9.19
C ILE A 383 -22.38 11.34 8.55
N GLU A 384 -21.11 11.40 8.12
CA GLU A 384 -20.54 12.60 7.53
C GLU A 384 -19.40 12.30 6.56
N GLU A 385 -19.30 13.10 5.49
CA GLU A 385 -18.16 13.17 4.60
C GLU A 385 -17.44 14.51 4.84
N ILE A 386 -16.13 14.46 5.07
CA ILE A 386 -15.36 15.60 5.59
C ILE A 386 -14.14 15.84 4.70
N GLN A 387 -14.21 16.83 3.81
CA GLN A 387 -12.98 17.42 3.26
C GLN A 387 -12.25 18.14 4.39
N VAL A 388 -10.97 17.79 4.63
CA VAL A 388 -10.14 18.34 5.72
C VAL A 388 -9.20 19.45 5.22
N PHE A 389 -8.89 19.44 3.93
CA PHE A 389 -7.90 20.29 3.28
C PHE A 389 -8.51 20.89 2.01
N ASP A 390 -8.36 22.19 1.75
CA ASP A 390 -8.91 22.84 0.55
C ASP A 390 -8.25 22.36 -0.75
N ILE A 391 -7.02 21.85 -0.64
CA ILE A 391 -6.28 21.13 -1.68
C ILE A 391 -6.36 19.62 -1.36
N PRO A 392 -6.53 18.72 -2.34
CA PRO A 392 -6.50 17.29 -2.09
C PRO A 392 -5.11 16.83 -1.58
N THR A 393 -5.04 16.45 -0.31
CA THR A 393 -3.79 16.06 0.37
C THR A 393 -3.90 14.65 0.97
N PRO A 394 -2.99 13.71 0.64
CA PRO A 394 -3.05 12.35 1.20
C PRO A 394 -2.95 12.32 2.72
N ILE A 395 -3.88 11.63 3.38
CA ILE A 395 -3.82 11.40 4.83
C ILE A 395 -3.01 10.13 5.07
N VAL A 396 -1.83 10.30 5.69
CA VAL A 396 -0.87 9.21 5.94
C VAL A 396 -1.12 8.50 7.27
N ASN A 397 -1.76 9.16 8.24
CA ASN A 397 -2.23 8.50 9.47
C ASN A 397 -3.42 9.20 10.16
N LEU A 398 -4.16 8.44 10.98
CA LEU A 398 -5.23 8.93 11.86
C LEU A 398 -4.97 8.46 13.31
N GLN A 399 -5.34 9.27 14.29
CA GLN A 399 -5.33 8.85 15.69
C GLN A 399 -6.49 9.48 16.48
N LEU A 400 -7.10 8.72 17.40
CA LEU A 400 -8.08 9.25 18.33
C LEU A 400 -7.39 9.85 19.56
N ALA A 401 -7.72 11.10 19.84
CA ALA A 401 -7.30 11.84 21.01
C ALA A 401 -8.43 11.82 22.05
N GLN A 402 -8.24 11.10 23.14
CA GLN A 402 -9.19 11.06 24.27
C GLN A 402 -8.46 11.52 25.54
N PRO A 403 -8.34 12.84 25.77
CA PRO A 403 -7.65 13.37 26.94
C PRO A 403 -8.50 13.17 28.19
N SER A 404 -7.86 13.01 29.36
CA SER A 404 -8.57 12.90 30.65
C SER A 404 -9.28 14.19 31.08
N GLN A 405 -9.00 15.31 30.42
CA GLN A 405 -9.69 16.60 30.56
C GLN A 405 -9.75 17.27 29.18
N GLY A 406 -10.91 17.84 28.84
CA GLY A 406 -11.18 18.46 27.52
C GLY A 406 -12.00 17.57 26.58
N GLU A 407 -12.26 18.06 25.37
CA GLU A 407 -13.00 17.32 24.34
C GLU A 407 -12.14 16.27 23.64
N SER A 408 -12.74 15.13 23.28
CA SER A 408 -12.12 14.14 22.40
C SER A 408 -12.04 14.64 20.96
N ARG A 409 -10.92 14.35 20.28
CA ARG A 409 -10.61 14.83 18.92
C ARG A 409 -10.14 13.70 18.01
N LEU A 410 -10.26 13.89 16.71
CA LEU A 410 -9.57 13.11 15.69
C LEU A 410 -8.33 13.91 15.26
N VAL A 411 -7.15 13.31 15.43
CA VAL A 411 -5.88 13.84 14.92
C VAL A 411 -5.63 13.24 13.53
N ILE A 412 -5.26 14.12 12.60
CA ILE A 412 -5.17 13.84 11.17
C ILE A 412 -3.77 14.24 10.72
N ILE A 413 -3.02 13.28 10.17
CA ILE A 413 -1.60 13.44 9.84
C ILE A 413 -1.42 13.30 8.33
N THR A 414 -0.78 14.29 7.73
CA THR A 414 -0.28 14.30 6.35
C THR A 414 1.26 14.36 6.37
N ASP A 415 1.91 14.37 5.22
CA ASP A 415 3.37 14.52 5.16
C ASP A 415 3.84 15.94 5.60
N ASP A 416 3.05 16.98 5.31
CA ASP A 416 3.40 18.38 5.59
C ASP A 416 2.82 18.93 6.90
N GLU A 417 1.58 18.57 7.28
CA GLU A 417 0.89 19.13 8.44
C GLU A 417 0.05 18.13 9.27
N VAL A 418 -0.20 18.52 10.52
CA VAL A 418 -1.06 17.78 11.47
C VAL A 418 -2.21 18.68 11.90
N LYS A 419 -3.45 18.22 11.68
CA LYS A 419 -4.69 18.90 12.09
C LYS A 419 -5.43 18.09 13.15
N SER A 420 -6.32 18.73 13.91
CA SER A 420 -7.28 18.02 14.76
C SER A 420 -8.67 18.62 14.73
N ILE A 421 -9.69 17.77 14.60
CA ILE A 421 -11.11 18.15 14.59
C ILE A 421 -11.85 17.47 15.75
N PRO A 422 -12.95 18.04 16.29
CA PRO A 422 -13.79 17.35 17.27
C PRO A 422 -14.39 16.07 16.67
N LEU A 423 -14.66 15.04 17.49
CA LEU A 423 -15.28 13.80 17.02
C LEU A 423 -16.74 13.96 16.55
N HIS A 424 -17.38 15.09 16.86
CA HIS A 424 -18.78 15.39 16.60
C HIS A 424 -18.97 16.82 16.07
N ARG A 425 -19.96 17.03 15.20
CA ARG A 425 -20.26 18.36 14.63
C ARG A 425 -21.73 18.75 14.82
N CYS A 426 -22.30 18.39 15.98
CA CYS A 426 -23.71 18.60 16.35
C CYS A 426 -24.20 20.04 16.13
N HIS A 427 -23.33 21.04 16.34
CA HIS A 427 -23.63 22.46 16.11
C HIS A 427 -24.00 22.83 14.66
N LYS A 428 -23.81 21.92 13.69
CA LYS A 428 -24.30 22.09 12.31
C LYS A 428 -25.82 21.90 12.19
N ALA A 429 -26.45 21.18 13.12
CA ALA A 429 -27.85 20.82 13.06
C ALA A 429 -28.72 21.78 13.89
N ASN A 430 -29.45 22.65 13.19
CA ASN A 430 -30.22 23.75 13.79
C ASN A 430 -31.69 23.40 14.07
N THR A 431 -32.16 22.21 13.70
CA THR A 431 -33.53 21.73 13.95
C THR A 431 -33.53 20.31 14.52
N CYS A 432 -34.55 19.94 15.29
CA CYS A 432 -34.72 18.59 15.84
C CYS A 432 -34.53 17.50 14.79
N SER A 433 -35.23 17.62 13.67
CA SER A 433 -35.22 16.68 12.56
C SER A 433 -33.84 16.60 11.89
N SER A 434 -33.12 17.72 11.75
CA SER A 434 -31.73 17.70 11.27
C SER A 434 -30.75 17.06 12.27
N CYS A 435 -30.97 17.24 13.57
CA CYS A 435 -30.08 16.74 14.62
C CYS A 435 -30.21 15.22 14.81
N VAL A 436 -31.45 14.72 14.86
CA VAL A 436 -31.71 13.27 14.86
C VAL A 436 -31.29 12.67 13.51
N GLY A 437 -31.53 13.39 12.41
CA GLY A 437 -31.10 13.00 11.06
C GLY A 437 -29.59 12.89 10.84
N LEU A 438 -28.74 13.40 11.76
CA LEU A 438 -27.29 13.11 11.73
C LEU A 438 -26.98 11.63 11.97
N GLN A 439 -27.85 10.89 12.67
CA GLN A 439 -27.62 9.52 13.14
C GLN A 439 -26.34 9.34 14.00
N ASP A 440 -25.77 10.46 14.47
CA ASP A 440 -24.49 10.53 15.17
C ASP A 440 -24.66 10.16 16.67
N PRO A 441 -24.03 9.08 17.17
CA PRO A 441 -24.17 8.68 18.57
C PRO A 441 -23.65 9.75 19.56
N TYR A 442 -22.81 10.68 19.10
CA TYR A 442 -22.35 11.79 19.92
C TYR A 442 -23.31 13.00 19.96
N CYS A 443 -24.38 13.04 19.15
CA CYS A 443 -25.26 14.21 19.04
C CYS A 443 -26.71 13.90 19.42
N ALA A 444 -27.32 14.76 20.24
CA ALA A 444 -28.74 14.68 20.61
C ALA A 444 -29.40 16.06 20.61
N TRP A 445 -30.70 16.13 20.34
CA TRP A 445 -31.47 17.37 20.38
C TRP A 445 -31.97 17.63 21.79
N TYR A 446 -31.49 18.71 22.43
CA TYR A 446 -31.93 19.11 23.76
C TYR A 446 -33.22 19.93 23.66
N LYS A 447 -34.33 19.43 24.21
CA LYS A 447 -35.66 20.06 24.04
C LYS A 447 -35.73 21.42 24.72
N GLU A 448 -35.18 21.54 25.92
CA GLU A 448 -35.30 22.71 26.80
C GLU A 448 -34.58 23.96 26.26
N GLU A 449 -33.47 23.78 25.54
CA GLU A 449 -32.72 24.87 24.88
C GLU A 449 -32.97 24.95 23.36
N GLY A 450 -33.71 24.01 22.77
CA GLY A 450 -34.06 24.00 21.35
C GLY A 450 -32.83 23.93 20.41
N ARG A 451 -31.82 23.12 20.75
CA ARG A 451 -30.59 22.98 19.95
C ARG A 451 -30.00 21.57 19.97
N CYS A 452 -29.17 21.26 18.97
CA CYS A 452 -28.39 20.02 18.92
C CYS A 452 -27.12 20.14 19.78
N VAL A 453 -26.87 19.18 20.67
CA VAL A 453 -25.79 19.21 21.67
C VAL A 453 -24.99 17.90 21.71
N PRO A 454 -23.72 17.93 22.16
CA PRO A 454 -22.98 16.71 22.44
C PRO A 454 -23.57 15.91 23.60
N VAL A 455 -23.76 14.60 23.40
CA VAL A 455 -24.07 13.64 24.47
C VAL A 455 -22.91 13.62 25.47
N GLY A 456 -23.21 13.70 26.76
CA GLY A 456 -22.21 13.87 27.83
C GLY A 456 -21.98 15.33 28.26
N SER A 457 -22.58 16.31 27.57
CA SER A 457 -22.82 17.65 28.16
C SER A 457 -23.68 17.51 29.43
N GLN A 458 -23.70 18.51 30.32
CA GLN A 458 -24.62 18.52 31.47
C GLN A 458 -26.07 18.81 31.02
N ILE A 459 -26.70 17.80 30.43
CA ILE A 459 -28.09 17.83 29.95
C ILE A 459 -29.01 17.60 31.16
N THR A 460 -29.50 18.68 31.75
CA THR A 460 -30.53 18.64 32.80
C THR A 460 -31.92 18.73 32.16
N GLY A 461 -32.36 17.67 31.48
CA GLY A 461 -33.67 17.62 30.82
C GLY A 461 -33.81 16.49 29.79
N SER A 462 -34.76 16.63 28.88
CA SER A 462 -35.11 15.62 27.88
C SER A 462 -34.38 15.87 26.56
N ALA A 463 -33.53 14.91 26.17
CA ALA A 463 -32.83 14.93 24.88
C ALA A 463 -33.35 13.84 23.94
N LEU A 464 -33.36 14.11 22.63
CA LEU A 464 -33.80 13.20 21.58
C LEU A 464 -32.64 12.73 20.70
N GLN A 465 -32.58 11.44 20.45
CA GLN A 465 -31.61 10.81 19.57
C GLN A 465 -32.21 9.51 19.02
N ASN A 466 -31.93 9.16 17.76
CA ASN A 466 -32.32 7.86 17.22
C ASN A 466 -31.36 7.44 16.09
N ILE A 467 -30.86 6.20 16.17
CA ILE A 467 -30.02 5.57 15.15
C ILE A 467 -30.74 5.44 13.79
N SER A 468 -32.08 5.49 13.75
CA SER A 468 -32.87 5.47 12.51
C SER A 468 -32.85 6.77 11.69
N GLY A 469 -32.37 7.88 12.27
CA GLY A 469 -32.47 9.21 11.66
C GLY A 469 -33.82 9.92 11.86
N TYR A 470 -34.79 9.29 12.54
CA TYR A 470 -36.13 9.85 12.75
C TYR A 470 -36.60 9.71 14.21
N HIS A 471 -37.28 10.74 14.73
CA HIS A 471 -37.92 10.71 16.04
C HIS A 471 -39.29 11.42 15.98
N SER A 472 -40.33 10.78 16.52
CA SER A 472 -41.72 11.24 16.42
C SER A 472 -42.03 12.54 17.17
N GLU A 473 -41.24 12.89 18.19
CA GLU A 473 -41.34 14.18 18.88
C GLU A 473 -40.65 15.34 18.13
N CYS A 474 -39.95 15.10 17.01
CA CYS A 474 -39.44 16.19 16.20
C CYS A 474 -40.55 16.76 15.30
N PRO A 475 -40.75 18.09 15.23
CA PRO A 475 -41.68 18.68 14.29
C PRO A 475 -41.31 18.33 12.84
N ASN A 476 -42.29 17.91 12.05
CA ASN A 476 -42.13 17.77 10.61
C ASN A 476 -41.79 19.15 10.02
N SER A 477 -40.71 19.24 9.24
CA SER A 477 -40.28 20.48 8.57
C SER A 477 -41.10 20.76 7.32
N ALA A 478 -42.42 20.70 7.45
CA ALA A 478 -43.41 20.94 6.40
C ALA A 478 -44.20 22.26 6.60
N ASP A 479 -44.19 22.81 7.83
CA ASP A 479 -44.75 24.12 8.14
C ASP A 479 -43.63 25.18 8.16
N ASN A 480 -43.42 25.86 7.01
CA ASN A 480 -43.04 27.28 6.96
C ASN A 480 -43.03 27.89 5.54
N ASP A 481 -42.88 27.10 4.46
CA ASP A 481 -42.94 27.59 3.07
C ASP A 481 -44.31 27.38 2.40
N ALA A 482 -45.38 27.74 3.11
CA ALA A 482 -46.75 27.68 2.62
C ALA A 482 -47.12 28.89 1.73
N TYR A 483 -46.31 29.20 0.71
CA TYR A 483 -46.74 30.13 -0.34
C TYR A 483 -47.86 29.47 -1.17
N ASN A 484 -49.07 30.04 -1.12
CA ASN A 484 -50.30 29.43 -1.64
C ASN A 484 -50.76 30.05 -2.97
N PRO A 485 -50.37 29.51 -4.14
CA PRO A 485 -51.03 29.79 -5.42
C PRO A 485 -52.29 28.92 -5.55
N SER A 486 -53.39 29.35 -4.94
CA SER A 486 -54.68 28.65 -5.02
C SER A 486 -55.16 28.51 -6.46
N THR A 487 -55.15 27.29 -7.01
CA THR A 487 -55.68 26.98 -8.35
C THR A 487 -56.55 25.73 -8.27
N GLN A 488 -57.76 25.80 -8.84
CA GLN A 488 -58.74 24.70 -8.78
C GLN A 488 -58.43 23.61 -9.81
N VAL A 489 -58.74 22.35 -9.47
CA VAL A 489 -58.73 21.25 -10.43
C VAL A 489 -59.89 21.41 -11.40
N GLN A 490 -59.59 21.66 -12.68
CA GLN A 490 -60.53 21.44 -13.78
C GLN A 490 -60.04 20.29 -14.66
N THR A 491 -60.83 19.23 -14.75
CA THR A 491 -60.65 18.14 -15.69
C THR A 491 -61.09 18.55 -17.08
N THR A 492 -60.18 18.52 -18.06
CA THR A 492 -60.48 18.58 -19.49
C THR A 492 -59.67 17.52 -20.23
N GLU A 493 -60.26 16.95 -21.28
CA GLU A 493 -59.68 15.83 -22.02
C GLU A 493 -58.52 16.27 -22.92
N ALA A 494 -57.53 15.38 -23.14
CA ALA A 494 -56.38 15.67 -23.98
C ALA A 494 -56.73 15.51 -25.48
N PRO A 495 -56.42 16.50 -26.34
CA PRO A 495 -56.51 16.33 -27.79
C PRO A 495 -55.38 15.44 -28.33
N ALA A 496 -55.62 14.79 -29.47
CA ALA A 496 -54.64 13.92 -30.13
C ALA A 496 -53.42 14.70 -30.70
N PRO A 497 -52.24 14.07 -30.81
CA PRO A 497 -51.06 14.70 -31.40
C PRO A 497 -51.20 14.89 -32.92
N PRO A 498 -50.63 15.97 -33.49
CA PRO A 498 -50.56 16.16 -34.95
C PRO A 498 -49.49 15.27 -35.60
N GLU A 499 -49.64 15.04 -36.91
CA GLU A 499 -48.66 14.33 -37.74
C GLU A 499 -47.38 15.17 -37.97
N PRO A 500 -46.22 14.53 -38.25
CA PRO A 500 -44.96 15.24 -38.44
C PRO A 500 -44.87 15.94 -39.80
N GLU A 501 -44.72 17.26 -39.79
CA GLU A 501 -44.34 18.02 -40.99
C GLU A 501 -42.89 17.71 -41.42
N THR A 502 -42.63 17.78 -42.73
CA THR A 502 -41.35 17.37 -43.31
C THR A 502 -40.37 18.53 -43.44
N CYS A 503 -39.19 18.40 -42.82
CA CYS A 503 -38.13 19.39 -42.95
C CYS A 503 -37.56 19.45 -44.39
N ALA A 504 -37.37 20.67 -44.90
CA ALA A 504 -36.72 20.91 -46.18
C ALA A 504 -35.22 20.56 -46.14
N PRO A 505 -34.60 20.16 -47.28
CA PRO A 505 -33.20 19.74 -47.31
C PRO A 505 -32.23 20.93 -47.17
N CYS A 506 -31.24 20.78 -46.29
CA CYS A 506 -30.14 21.74 -46.15
C CYS A 506 -29.21 21.72 -47.36
N VAL A 507 -28.82 22.89 -47.85
CA VAL A 507 -27.82 23.06 -48.94
C VAL A 507 -26.44 23.30 -48.34
N CYS A 508 -25.43 22.54 -48.78
CA CYS A 508 -24.05 22.70 -48.33
C CYS A 508 -23.37 23.92 -49.01
N PRO A 509 -22.58 24.74 -48.27
CA PRO A 509 -21.67 25.71 -48.86
C PRO A 509 -20.48 25.03 -49.56
N GLU A 510 -19.93 25.67 -50.60
CA GLU A 510 -18.73 25.17 -51.31
C GLU A 510 -17.43 25.40 -50.51
N PRO A 511 -16.40 24.54 -50.68
CA PRO A 511 -15.13 24.67 -49.98
C PRO A 511 -14.21 25.73 -50.61
N ASN A 512 -13.72 26.67 -49.78
CA ASN A 512 -12.67 27.62 -50.17
C ASN A 512 -11.26 26.97 -50.11
N PRO A 513 -10.27 27.46 -50.89
CA PRO A 513 -9.07 26.71 -51.24
C PRO A 513 -7.95 26.71 -50.18
N SER A 514 -7.09 25.68 -50.26
CA SER A 514 -5.95 25.44 -49.36
C SER A 514 -4.79 26.43 -49.55
N PRO A 515 -4.02 26.76 -48.49
CA PRO A 515 -2.81 27.57 -48.59
C PRO A 515 -1.64 26.80 -49.26
N PRO A 516 -0.71 27.49 -49.94
CA PRO A 516 0.40 26.88 -50.67
C PRO A 516 1.58 26.44 -49.77
N PRO A 517 2.43 25.50 -50.22
CA PRO A 517 3.56 24.98 -49.44
C PRO A 517 4.79 25.93 -49.48
N PRO A 518 5.62 25.94 -48.42
CA PRO A 518 6.89 26.67 -48.44
C PRO A 518 7.91 26.00 -49.37
N ARG A 519 8.67 26.81 -50.12
CA ARG A 519 9.79 26.32 -50.96
C ARG A 519 11.08 27.07 -50.65
N SER A 520 12.18 26.34 -50.76
CA SER A 520 13.57 26.71 -50.45
C SER A 520 14.08 28.04 -51.03
N SER A 521 14.98 28.69 -50.30
CA SER A 521 16.08 29.48 -50.88
C SER A 521 17.38 29.23 -50.10
N THR A 522 18.54 29.46 -50.74
CA THR A 522 19.89 29.15 -50.24
C THR A 522 20.70 30.41 -49.90
N THR A 523 21.89 30.21 -49.32
CA THR A 523 22.84 31.24 -48.82
C THR A 523 23.38 32.20 -49.89
N PRO A 524 23.98 33.34 -49.46
CA PRO A 524 25.43 33.49 -49.68
C PRO A 524 26.27 34.24 -48.59
N SER A 525 27.44 33.68 -48.29
CA SER A 525 28.78 34.29 -48.01
C SER A 525 29.01 35.65 -47.29
N THR A 526 29.76 35.57 -46.17
CA THR A 526 31.11 36.16 -45.92
C THR A 526 31.36 37.67 -45.78
N GLU A 527 31.84 38.08 -44.58
CA GLU A 527 32.89 39.09 -44.22
C GLU A 527 33.07 39.04 -42.67
N ALA A 528 34.16 39.38 -41.97
CA ALA A 528 35.61 39.50 -42.24
C ALA A 528 36.40 39.41 -40.87
N LEU A 529 37.74 39.25 -40.87
CA LEU A 529 38.58 39.10 -39.65
C LEU A 529 39.32 40.42 -39.28
N PRO A 530 39.72 40.62 -38.01
CA PRO A 530 41.13 40.41 -37.56
C PRO A 530 41.23 39.58 -36.25
N THR A 531 42.21 38.69 -36.01
CA THR A 531 43.61 38.90 -35.53
C THR A 531 43.72 39.80 -34.27
N GLU A 532 44.52 39.51 -33.23
CA GLU A 532 45.67 38.58 -33.07
C GLU A 532 45.89 38.19 -31.58
N GLY A 533 46.73 37.19 -31.27
CA GLY A 533 47.28 36.96 -29.90
C GLY A 533 47.44 35.48 -29.48
N SER A 534 48.68 35.00 -29.30
CA SER A 534 48.99 33.58 -29.03
C SER A 534 50.26 33.35 -28.19
N VAL A 535 50.20 32.45 -27.19
CA VAL A 535 51.30 31.66 -26.57
C VAL A 535 50.65 30.37 -25.99
N ASP A 536 50.84 29.17 -26.55
CA ASP A 536 51.90 28.15 -26.28
C ASP A 536 51.95 27.62 -24.82
N HIS A 537 51.69 26.34 -24.56
CA HIS A 537 52.61 25.16 -24.59
C HIS A 537 53.68 25.16 -23.45
N SER A 538 54.03 24.06 -22.77
CA SER A 538 53.51 22.67 -22.75
C SER A 538 54.06 21.85 -21.54
N THR A 539 53.48 20.67 -21.28
CA THR A 539 54.11 19.43 -20.72
C THR A 539 54.99 19.44 -19.45
N ILE A 540 54.75 18.46 -18.56
CA ILE A 540 55.75 17.44 -18.18
C ILE A 540 55.03 16.19 -17.60
N TYR A 541 55.69 15.04 -17.68
CA TYR A 541 55.25 13.70 -17.30
C TYR A 541 56.21 13.15 -16.23
N ASP A 542 55.73 12.48 -15.18
CA ASP A 542 56.27 11.17 -14.75
C ASP A 542 55.40 10.49 -13.66
N PRO A 543 55.29 9.14 -13.60
CA PRO A 543 54.53 8.41 -12.58
C PRO A 543 55.34 7.37 -11.77
N THR A 544 54.96 7.10 -10.51
CA THR A 544 55.41 5.91 -9.76
C THR A 544 54.39 5.41 -8.72
N LEU A 545 54.07 4.11 -8.79
CA LEU A 545 54.09 3.09 -7.70
C LEU A 545 53.37 3.34 -6.35
N ASP A 546 52.90 2.34 -5.61
CA ASP A 546 52.22 1.05 -5.94
C ASP A 546 51.63 0.44 -4.64
N GLU A 547 50.72 -0.52 -4.79
CA GLU A 547 50.22 -1.55 -3.83
C GLU A 547 49.84 -1.25 -2.35
N ASP A 548 48.66 -1.79 -1.99
CA ASP A 548 48.25 -2.46 -0.74
C ASP A 548 48.48 -1.91 0.69
N TYR A 549 47.38 -1.89 1.45
CA TYR A 549 47.36 -1.94 2.92
C TYR A 549 46.33 -2.98 3.43
N PRO A 550 46.74 -4.04 4.14
CA PRO A 550 45.83 -5.05 4.68
C PRO A 550 45.23 -4.70 6.05
N SER A 551 44.16 -5.40 6.40
CA SER A 551 43.45 -5.33 7.69
C SER A 551 44.26 -5.85 8.89
N LEU A 552 44.00 -5.32 10.10
CA LEU A 552 44.25 -6.02 11.35
C LEU A 552 43.35 -5.53 12.51
N GLU A 553 42.96 -6.44 13.39
CA GLU A 553 42.01 -6.21 14.50
C GLU A 553 42.71 -6.07 15.86
N SER A 554 42.13 -5.24 16.74
CA SER A 554 42.07 -5.39 18.22
C SER A 554 43.34 -5.68 19.06
N ASN A 555 43.54 -4.94 20.17
CA ASN A 555 43.33 -5.47 21.54
C ASN A 555 43.70 -4.47 22.68
N LYS A 556 42.78 -4.32 23.64
CA LYS A 556 43.00 -4.17 25.10
C LYS A 556 43.62 -2.88 25.69
N ILE A 557 43.59 -2.84 27.03
CA ILE A 557 43.60 -1.72 28.01
C ILE A 557 44.07 -2.33 29.36
N PRO A 558 44.26 -1.62 30.52
CA PRO A 558 44.55 -0.22 30.91
C PRO A 558 45.90 -0.20 31.74
N PRO A 559 46.17 0.46 32.92
CA PRO A 559 45.51 1.55 33.70
C PRO A 559 46.43 2.63 34.41
N LEU A 560 45.82 3.46 35.29
CA LEU A 560 46.34 4.52 36.20
C LEU A 560 46.77 5.88 35.58
N GLY A 561 46.50 7.06 36.18
CA GLY A 561 45.64 7.40 37.34
C GLY A 561 45.94 8.77 38.02
N THR A 562 44.93 9.45 38.60
CA THR A 562 44.99 10.69 39.46
C THR A 562 45.51 11.99 38.77
N LYS A 563 45.26 13.28 39.12
CA LYS A 563 44.44 14.09 40.11
C LYS A 563 44.45 15.58 39.58
N ASP A 564 43.84 16.68 40.10
CA ASP A 564 43.00 17.05 41.27
C ASP A 564 42.30 18.45 41.06
N ASN A 565 41.17 18.72 41.74
CA ASN A 565 40.62 20.05 42.19
C ASN A 565 40.25 21.21 41.21
N ALA A 566 39.47 22.19 41.74
CA ALA A 566 38.92 23.43 41.15
C ALA A 566 38.60 24.47 42.28
N PRO A 567 37.99 25.68 42.09
CA PRO A 567 37.63 26.47 40.89
C PRO A 567 38.47 27.80 40.82
N PRO A 568 38.04 29.10 40.94
CA PRO A 568 36.73 29.80 41.14
C PRO A 568 36.37 31.00 40.18
N GLN A 569 35.07 31.33 40.11
CA GLN A 569 34.36 32.64 39.90
C GLN A 569 34.78 33.74 38.87
N SER A 570 33.79 34.58 38.49
CA SER A 570 33.82 35.67 37.47
C SER A 570 33.85 37.10 38.08
N PRO A 571 33.94 38.20 37.27
CA PRO A 571 32.73 39.05 37.08
C PRO A 571 32.62 39.97 35.80
N HIS A 572 31.37 40.23 35.38
CA HIS A 572 30.74 41.50 34.89
C HIS A 572 31.14 42.34 33.63
N HIS A 573 30.09 42.78 32.91
CA HIS A 573 29.89 43.95 32.00
C HIS A 573 30.72 44.09 30.69
N GLY A 574 30.19 44.66 29.58
CA GLY A 574 28.80 45.08 29.27
C GLY A 574 28.63 46.00 28.03
N GLN A 575 27.36 46.18 27.59
CA GLN A 575 26.83 47.17 26.61
C GLN A 575 27.04 46.95 25.08
N VAL A 576 26.30 47.77 24.30
CA VAL A 576 25.84 47.58 22.90
C VAL A 576 25.99 48.89 22.11
N PRO A 577 26.32 48.84 20.80
CA PRO A 577 26.00 49.90 19.84
C PRO A 577 24.83 49.52 18.90
N GLN A 578 24.08 50.52 18.45
CA GLN A 578 22.98 50.40 17.47
C GLN A 578 23.46 50.74 16.04
N THR A 579 22.70 50.32 15.02
CA THR A 579 22.74 50.89 13.65
C THR A 579 21.32 51.04 13.07
N PRO A 580 21.02 52.06 12.24
CA PRO A 580 19.63 52.48 12.00
C PRO A 580 19.06 52.26 10.58
N SER A 581 17.74 52.01 10.55
CA SER A 581 16.72 52.43 9.55
C SER A 581 17.06 52.65 8.06
N HIS A 582 16.38 51.88 7.18
CA HIS A 582 15.33 52.34 6.22
C HIS A 582 15.38 51.60 4.87
N TYR A 583 14.24 51.03 4.46
CA TYR A 583 13.57 51.21 3.15
C TYR A 583 12.05 50.94 3.37
N PRO A 584 11.13 51.41 2.49
CA PRO A 584 9.74 51.66 2.87
C PRO A 584 8.75 50.52 2.57
N LYS A 585 7.50 50.69 3.03
CA LYS A 585 6.31 50.04 2.46
C LYS A 585 5.88 50.78 1.19
N GLU A 586 5.30 50.06 0.24
CA GLU A 586 4.33 50.62 -0.72
C GLU A 586 2.99 49.86 -0.57
N GLU A 587 1.90 50.58 -0.81
CA GLU A 587 0.52 50.08 -0.89
C GLU A 587 -0.08 50.55 -2.24
N LEU A 588 -1.40 50.32 -2.43
CA LEU A 588 -2.23 50.84 -3.53
C LEU A 588 -2.11 50.07 -4.88
N PRO A 589 -3.10 50.22 -5.80
CA PRO A 589 -3.89 49.04 -6.18
C PRO A 589 -4.05 48.91 -7.71
N ASN A 590 -5.02 48.09 -8.16
CA ASN A 590 -5.98 48.50 -9.20
C ASN A 590 -7.19 47.55 -9.26
N GLU A 591 -8.39 48.13 -9.34
CA GLU A 591 -9.57 47.48 -9.90
C GLU A 591 -9.59 47.69 -11.42
N ILE A 592 -10.04 46.70 -12.20
CA ILE A 592 -10.77 46.95 -13.46
C ILE A 592 -11.98 46.01 -13.55
N LEU A 593 -13.17 46.60 -13.49
CA LEU A 593 -14.48 46.05 -13.86
C LEU A 593 -14.73 46.34 -15.37
N LEU A 594 -15.58 45.67 -16.15
CA LEU A 594 -16.52 44.54 -15.98
C LEU A 594 -16.88 43.99 -17.40
N SER A 595 -17.70 42.92 -17.45
CA SER A 595 -18.63 42.56 -18.54
C SER A 595 -18.05 41.77 -19.74
N THR A 596 -18.72 40.75 -20.33
CA THR A 596 -20.02 40.10 -20.02
C THR A 596 -20.03 38.64 -20.54
N LEU A 597 -21.18 37.94 -20.43
CA LEU A 597 -21.43 36.51 -20.74
C LEU A 597 -20.86 35.55 -19.68
N GLY A 598 -21.55 34.48 -19.27
CA GLY A 598 -22.92 34.04 -19.56
C GLY A 598 -23.20 32.71 -18.83
N GLN A 599 -24.47 32.39 -18.53
CA GLN A 599 -24.88 31.09 -17.96
C GLN A 599 -24.52 29.95 -18.95
N ASP A 600 -24.22 28.72 -18.52
CA ASP A 600 -25.01 27.88 -17.61
C ASP A 600 -24.16 26.84 -16.84
N SER A 601 -24.71 26.26 -15.77
CA SER A 601 -24.03 25.28 -14.90
C SER A 601 -24.97 24.17 -14.46
N THR A 602 -25.20 23.19 -15.35
CA THR A 602 -26.07 22.04 -15.09
C THR A 602 -25.45 21.08 -14.07
N LYS A 603 -25.76 21.26 -12.79
CA LYS A 603 -25.68 20.18 -11.80
C LYS A 603 -26.54 19.01 -12.27
N LYS A 604 -25.96 17.81 -12.38
CA LYS A 604 -26.75 16.56 -12.42
C LYS A 604 -26.84 15.99 -11.01
N GLU A 605 -27.98 16.21 -10.37
CA GLU A 605 -28.35 15.47 -9.17
C GLU A 605 -28.64 14.02 -9.54
N VAL A 606 -28.11 13.07 -8.76
CA VAL A 606 -28.41 11.63 -8.92
C VAL A 606 -29.44 11.26 -7.87
N GLY A 607 -30.71 11.33 -8.25
CA GLY A 607 -31.83 10.95 -7.38
C GLY A 607 -31.83 9.45 -7.09
N ILE A 608 -31.99 9.08 -5.81
CA ILE A 608 -32.17 7.69 -5.38
C ILE A 608 -33.67 7.37 -5.44
N ALA A 609 -34.05 6.39 -6.26
CA ALA A 609 -35.41 5.86 -6.30
C ALA A 609 -35.51 4.57 -5.47
N TYR A 610 -36.51 4.50 -4.59
CA TYR A 610 -36.94 3.25 -3.96
C TYR A 610 -38.07 2.63 -4.77
N ALA A 611 -38.05 1.29 -4.87
CA ALA A 611 -39.15 0.50 -5.42
C ALA A 611 -39.54 -0.58 -4.41
N GLU A 612 -40.83 -0.70 -4.11
CA GLU A 612 -41.37 -1.74 -3.24
C GLU A 612 -41.70 -3.01 -4.03
N GLY A 613 -41.44 -4.18 -3.43
CA GLY A 613 -42.13 -5.44 -3.73
C GLY A 613 -41.94 -6.07 -5.12
N GLY A 614 -40.98 -7.01 -5.25
CA GLY A 614 -40.98 -7.97 -6.36
C GLY A 614 -39.68 -8.74 -6.56
N MET A 615 -39.72 -10.07 -6.55
CA MET A 615 -38.56 -10.90 -6.89
C MET A 615 -38.37 -11.02 -8.42
N THR A 616 -37.42 -10.27 -8.98
CA THR A 616 -36.70 -10.63 -10.21
C THR A 616 -35.26 -10.13 -10.12
N GLY A 617 -34.33 -10.76 -10.85
CA GLY A 617 -32.92 -10.36 -10.89
C GLY A 617 -32.68 -9.07 -11.70
N PRO A 618 -31.50 -8.43 -11.57
CA PRO A 618 -31.21 -7.16 -12.22
C PRO A 618 -31.14 -7.29 -13.75
N VAL A 619 -32.15 -6.77 -14.44
CA VAL A 619 -32.08 -6.53 -15.89
C VAL A 619 -31.25 -5.28 -16.13
N VAL A 620 -30.11 -5.43 -16.81
CA VAL A 620 -29.26 -4.28 -17.19
C VAL A 620 -29.95 -3.52 -18.32
N GLY A 621 -30.53 -2.37 -17.99
CA GLY A 621 -31.06 -1.44 -18.98
C GLY A 621 -29.94 -0.84 -19.81
N ALA A 622 -29.77 -1.33 -21.05
CA ALA A 622 -28.83 -0.73 -21.99
C ALA A 622 -29.29 0.68 -22.36
N SER A 623 -28.39 1.66 -22.24
CA SER A 623 -28.60 2.98 -22.82
C SER A 623 -28.77 2.83 -24.33
N GLN A 624 -29.89 3.30 -24.88
CA GLN A 624 -30.12 3.35 -26.32
C GLN A 624 -29.27 4.49 -26.92
N GLY A 625 -28.01 4.19 -27.18
CA GLY A 625 -27.18 4.99 -28.08
C GLY A 625 -27.74 4.97 -29.50
N GLU A 626 -27.55 6.06 -30.23
CA GLU A 626 -28.04 6.22 -31.59
C GLU A 626 -27.46 5.14 -32.54
N ALA A 627 -28.27 4.70 -33.51
CA ALA A 627 -27.87 3.62 -34.42
C ALA A 627 -26.71 4.08 -35.33
N PRO A 628 -25.61 3.30 -35.46
CA PRO A 628 -24.46 3.70 -36.26
C PRO A 628 -24.80 3.72 -37.76
N ILE A 629 -24.60 4.86 -38.41
CA ILE A 629 -24.97 5.13 -39.81
C ILE A 629 -23.92 4.55 -40.79
N TYR A 630 -23.64 3.25 -40.69
CA TYR A 630 -22.75 2.53 -41.61
C TYR A 630 -23.24 1.11 -41.87
N SER A 631 -23.33 0.70 -43.15
CA SER A 631 -23.61 -0.69 -43.49
C SER A 631 -22.43 -1.59 -43.11
N ALA A 632 -22.70 -2.88 -42.86
CA ALA A 632 -21.65 -3.87 -42.60
C ALA A 632 -20.63 -3.95 -43.76
N GLU A 633 -21.06 -3.71 -45.00
CA GLU A 633 -20.20 -3.61 -46.18
C GLU A 633 -19.27 -2.40 -46.11
N THR A 634 -19.78 -1.23 -45.68
CA THR A 634 -18.97 -0.02 -45.51
C THR A 634 -17.89 -0.22 -44.45
N LEU A 635 -18.23 -0.85 -43.32
CA LEU A 635 -17.28 -1.20 -42.27
C LEU A 635 -16.23 -2.21 -42.76
N ALA A 636 -16.64 -3.25 -43.49
CA ALA A 636 -15.74 -4.24 -44.06
C ALA A 636 -14.75 -3.62 -45.07
N ILE A 637 -15.21 -2.72 -45.92
CA ILE A 637 -14.36 -1.97 -46.88
C ILE A 637 -13.38 -1.06 -46.12
N ALA A 638 -13.83 -0.33 -45.10
CA ALA A 638 -12.97 0.55 -44.30
C ALA A 638 -11.86 -0.24 -43.57
N VAL A 639 -12.20 -1.35 -42.92
CA VAL A 639 -11.22 -2.19 -42.20
C VAL A 639 -10.24 -2.86 -43.16
N THR A 640 -10.71 -3.44 -44.27
CA THR A 640 -9.82 -4.11 -45.24
C THR A 640 -8.88 -3.14 -45.94
N THR A 641 -9.36 -1.96 -46.35
CA THR A 641 -8.50 -0.92 -46.94
C THR A 641 -7.47 -0.38 -45.95
N ALA A 642 -7.84 -0.16 -44.68
CA ALA A 642 -6.89 0.23 -43.63
C ALA A 642 -5.78 -0.82 -43.41
N CYS A 643 -6.14 -2.11 -43.32
CA CYS A 643 -5.16 -3.18 -43.16
C CYS A 643 -4.20 -3.30 -44.36
N VAL A 644 -4.71 -3.19 -45.59
CA VAL A 644 -3.88 -3.22 -46.81
C VAL A 644 -2.96 -1.99 -46.88
N ALA A 645 -3.46 -0.79 -46.57
CA ALA A 645 -2.65 0.42 -46.53
C ALA A 645 -1.52 0.32 -45.50
N ALA A 646 -1.80 -0.17 -44.28
CA ALA A 646 -0.81 -0.36 -43.24
C ALA A 646 0.31 -1.34 -43.66
N LEU A 647 -0.04 -2.46 -44.30
CA LEU A 647 0.93 -3.43 -44.81
C LEU A 647 1.81 -2.85 -45.92
N VAL A 648 1.22 -2.12 -46.88
CA VAL A 648 1.96 -1.48 -47.98
C VAL A 648 2.91 -0.39 -47.46
N ILE A 649 2.44 0.48 -46.57
CA ILE A 649 3.26 1.56 -45.96
C ILE A 649 4.38 0.95 -45.11
N GLY A 650 4.10 -0.08 -44.31
CA GLY A 650 5.10 -0.78 -43.51
C GLY A 650 6.18 -1.44 -44.36
N PHE A 651 5.79 -2.13 -45.45
CA PHE A 651 6.73 -2.76 -46.38
C PHE A 651 7.62 -1.74 -47.10
N ILE A 652 7.04 -0.64 -47.63
CA ILE A 652 7.79 0.43 -48.27
C ILE A 652 8.76 1.09 -47.29
N SER A 653 8.32 1.35 -46.05
CA SER A 653 9.16 1.95 -45.00
C SER A 653 10.36 1.06 -44.64
N GLY A 654 10.13 -0.25 -44.44
CA GLY A 654 11.20 -1.22 -44.18
C GLY A 654 12.15 -1.42 -45.37
N PHE A 655 11.63 -1.38 -46.61
CA PHE A 655 12.44 -1.46 -47.83
C PHE A 655 13.35 -0.23 -47.99
N LEU A 656 12.83 0.98 -47.71
CA LEU A 656 13.62 2.20 -47.73
C LEU A 656 14.68 2.23 -46.63
N PHE A 657 14.36 1.78 -45.41
CA PHE A 657 15.34 1.64 -44.32
C PHE A 657 16.44 0.63 -44.66
N SER A 658 16.09 -0.56 -45.15
CA SER A 658 17.09 -1.59 -45.50
C SER A 658 17.99 -1.19 -46.67
N ARG A 659 17.52 -0.37 -47.61
CA ARG A 659 18.38 0.29 -48.61
C ARG A 659 19.26 1.39 -48.01
N LYS A 660 18.77 2.17 -47.04
CA LYS A 660 19.53 3.26 -46.41
C LYS A 660 20.64 2.77 -45.48
N CYS A 661 20.56 1.52 -45.02
CA CYS A 661 21.60 0.85 -44.22
C CYS A 661 22.61 0.04 -45.07
N ARG A 662 22.70 0.23 -46.40
CA ARG A 662 23.57 -0.60 -47.24
C ARG A 662 24.20 0.15 -48.43
N GLY A 663 25.48 0.47 -48.26
CA GLY A 663 26.44 0.90 -49.30
C GLY A 663 26.78 2.39 -49.26
N ASP A 664 27.99 2.85 -49.61
CA ASP A 664 29.31 2.20 -49.83
C ASP A 664 30.38 3.30 -49.48
N GLU A 665 31.71 3.23 -49.57
CA GLU A 665 32.77 2.34 -50.12
C GLU A 665 34.05 2.69 -49.30
N TYR A 666 35.06 1.86 -48.95
CA TYR A 666 36.11 1.11 -49.67
C TYR A 666 36.80 0.14 -48.63
N ALA A 667 37.99 -0.46 -48.85
CA ALA A 667 38.37 -1.51 -49.80
C ALA A 667 39.77 -2.10 -49.44
N HIS A 668 40.11 -3.25 -50.05
CA HIS A 668 41.45 -3.84 -50.26
C HIS A 668 42.26 -4.57 -49.16
N ASN A 669 42.85 -5.69 -49.64
CA ASN A 669 44.05 -6.44 -49.24
C ASN A 669 44.04 -7.47 -48.08
N TYR A 670 44.55 -8.66 -48.44
CA TYR A 670 45.08 -9.70 -47.56
C TYR A 670 46.41 -9.25 -46.93
N SER A 671 46.66 -9.57 -45.65
CA SER A 671 47.69 -10.56 -45.21
C SER A 671 47.97 -10.51 -43.69
N GLU A 672 48.22 -11.69 -43.10
CA GLU A 672 49.05 -11.94 -41.90
C GLU A 672 48.78 -11.20 -40.56
N THR A 673 48.03 -11.89 -39.66
CA THR A 673 48.43 -12.33 -38.28
C THR A 673 48.99 -11.33 -37.23
N PRO A 674 49.23 -11.72 -35.96
CA PRO A 674 48.56 -12.71 -35.10
C PRO A 674 48.17 -12.16 -33.70
N TYR A 675 46.95 -12.39 -33.20
CA TYR A 675 46.71 -12.39 -31.73
C TYR A 675 45.43 -13.11 -31.24
N LEU A 676 45.22 -14.37 -31.65
CA LEU A 676 44.13 -15.20 -31.09
C LEU A 676 44.44 -16.70 -30.96
N ASP A 677 45.72 -17.07 -30.78
CA ASP A 677 46.12 -18.40 -30.30
C ASP A 677 47.01 -18.30 -29.06
N SER A 678 46.37 -18.18 -27.89
CA SER A 678 47.07 -18.26 -26.60
C SER A 678 46.19 -18.77 -25.45
N LYS A 679 45.40 -19.84 -25.66
CA LYS A 679 44.92 -20.70 -24.55
C LYS A 679 44.28 -22.07 -24.89
N LEU A 680 44.26 -22.53 -26.15
CA LEU A 680 43.74 -23.87 -26.48
C LEU A 680 44.83 -24.96 -26.62
N ASN A 681 46.05 -24.62 -27.03
CA ASN A 681 47.15 -25.59 -27.19
C ASN A 681 48.01 -25.78 -25.92
N LYS A 682 47.45 -26.34 -24.84
CA LYS A 682 48.28 -26.89 -23.74
C LYS A 682 47.64 -28.00 -22.88
N ARG A 683 47.06 -29.04 -23.50
CA ARG A 683 46.69 -30.26 -22.76
C ARG A 683 46.70 -31.60 -23.50
N ASP A 684 47.47 -31.73 -24.58
CA ASP A 684 47.80 -33.03 -25.18
C ASP A 684 49.32 -33.21 -25.29
N ASN A 685 49.90 -33.88 -24.29
CA ASN A 685 51.12 -34.71 -24.32
C ASN A 685 51.60 -34.95 -22.87
N LEU A 686 51.29 -36.12 -22.31
CA LEU A 686 52.16 -36.96 -21.46
C LEU A 686 51.32 -38.10 -20.85
N VAL A 687 51.59 -39.33 -21.28
CA VAL A 687 51.05 -40.57 -20.70
C VAL A 687 52.20 -41.51 -20.44
N GLN A 688 52.48 -41.84 -19.17
CA GLN A 688 52.99 -43.17 -18.76
C GLN A 688 53.03 -43.37 -17.23
N SER A 689 53.20 -44.65 -16.85
CA SER A 689 53.54 -45.22 -15.53
C SER A 689 52.59 -45.00 -14.33
N ALA A 690 51.62 -45.91 -14.23
CA ALA A 690 51.51 -46.95 -13.18
C ALA A 690 51.05 -46.65 -11.72
N ASP A 691 50.08 -47.49 -11.32
CA ASP A 691 49.79 -48.07 -10.00
C ASP A 691 49.15 -47.24 -8.85
N PRO A 692 48.39 -47.90 -7.94
CA PRO A 692 47.17 -47.29 -7.39
C PRO A 692 47.13 -47.17 -5.86
N ASN A 693 46.27 -46.27 -5.33
CA ASN A 693 45.42 -46.52 -4.15
C ASN A 693 44.46 -45.37 -3.77
N MET A 694 43.47 -45.69 -2.90
CA MET A 694 42.63 -44.83 -2.05
C MET A 694 41.56 -43.86 -2.63
N TYR A 695 40.30 -44.29 -2.46
CA TYR A 695 39.15 -43.58 -1.83
C TYR A 695 38.73 -42.14 -2.20
N THR A 696 37.60 -42.07 -2.92
CA THR A 696 36.39 -41.25 -2.62
C THR A 696 36.52 -39.82 -2.06
N ALA A 697 36.13 -38.82 -2.88
CA ALA A 697 34.88 -38.07 -2.69
C ALA A 697 34.63 -37.11 -3.87
N ASN A 698 33.47 -37.18 -4.52
CA ASN A 698 33.08 -36.23 -5.57
C ASN A 698 32.17 -35.14 -5.00
N ASN A 699 32.52 -33.88 -5.22
CA ASN A 699 31.67 -32.72 -4.90
C ASN A 699 31.75 -31.71 -6.05
N LYS A 700 30.64 -31.47 -6.76
CA LYS A 700 30.54 -30.49 -7.85
C LYS A 700 29.13 -29.90 -7.99
N HIS A 701 29.07 -28.57 -8.00
CA HIS A 701 27.93 -27.82 -8.51
C HIS A 701 27.63 -28.18 -9.97
N ILE A 702 26.35 -28.11 -10.35
CA ILE A 702 25.89 -27.96 -11.73
C ILE A 702 24.94 -26.76 -11.78
N ASN A 703 25.40 -25.66 -12.40
CA ASN A 703 24.48 -24.67 -12.95
C ASN A 703 24.02 -25.18 -14.32
N ASN A 704 22.71 -25.24 -14.56
CA ASN A 704 22.14 -25.52 -15.87
C ASN A 704 21.02 -24.53 -16.18
N LEU A 705 21.31 -23.55 -17.04
CA LEU A 705 20.28 -23.02 -17.93
C LEU A 705 19.95 -24.12 -18.95
N VAL A 706 18.67 -24.36 -19.23
CA VAL A 706 18.25 -25.25 -20.32
C VAL A 706 17.31 -24.51 -21.25
N THR A 707 17.81 -24.23 -22.45
CA THR A 707 17.01 -23.77 -23.59
C THR A 707 16.72 -24.92 -24.56
N ASN A 708 15.61 -24.77 -25.27
CA ASN A 708 15.34 -25.29 -26.63
C ASN A 708 14.88 -26.75 -26.86
N TYR A 709 13.86 -26.78 -27.73
CA TYR A 709 13.58 -27.74 -28.82
C TYR A 709 12.92 -29.10 -28.54
N ASN A 710 12.23 -29.56 -29.59
CA ASN A 710 11.32 -30.71 -29.61
C ASN A 710 11.61 -31.59 -30.86
N PRO A 711 11.98 -32.87 -30.70
CA PRO A 711 12.28 -33.78 -31.82
C PRO A 711 11.04 -34.48 -32.40
N LYS A 712 11.17 -35.08 -33.60
CA LYS A 712 10.07 -35.68 -34.38
C LYS A 712 9.91 -37.20 -34.16
N ASN A 713 8.68 -37.70 -34.36
CA ASN A 713 8.31 -39.12 -34.35
C ASN A 713 9.02 -39.97 -35.41
N ILE A 714 9.30 -41.23 -35.07
CA ILE A 714 9.48 -42.37 -36.00
C ILE A 714 8.74 -43.60 -35.43
N ASN A 715 8.12 -44.41 -36.30
CA ASN A 715 7.27 -45.56 -35.93
C ASN A 715 8.03 -46.90 -35.82
N GLY A 716 7.55 -47.82 -34.98
CA GLY A 716 7.99 -49.23 -34.92
C GLY A 716 6.93 -50.19 -34.33
N LYS A 717 6.69 -51.31 -35.02
CA LYS A 717 5.81 -52.46 -34.65
C LYS A 717 6.71 -53.64 -34.20
N SER A 718 6.31 -54.69 -33.48
CA SER A 718 5.10 -55.07 -32.68
C SER A 718 5.42 -56.34 -31.86
N ASN A 719 4.40 -56.92 -31.18
CA ASN A 719 4.26 -58.29 -30.63
C ASN A 719 4.23 -58.33 -29.09
N THR A 720 3.07 -58.35 -28.41
CA THR A 720 2.04 -59.42 -28.24
C THR A 720 2.45 -60.58 -27.31
N ASN A 721 1.93 -60.58 -26.07
CA ASN A 721 0.84 -61.48 -25.66
C ASN A 721 0.29 -61.18 -24.25
N THR A 722 -1.05 -61.22 -24.12
CA THR A 722 -1.92 -61.54 -22.96
C THR A 722 -1.48 -61.20 -21.51
N SER A 723 -2.33 -60.64 -20.64
CA SER A 723 -3.79 -60.83 -20.55
C SER A 723 -4.60 -59.57 -20.14
N THR A 724 -5.94 -59.70 -20.21
CA THR A 724 -6.99 -58.71 -19.89
C THR A 724 -7.08 -58.40 -18.38
N THR A 725 -7.60 -57.26 -17.89
CA THR A 725 -8.86 -56.57 -18.29
C THR A 725 -8.86 -55.03 -18.18
N THR A 726 -9.84 -54.44 -18.89
CA THR A 726 -10.29 -53.02 -18.89
C THR A 726 -10.59 -52.43 -17.50
N THR A 727 -10.37 -51.13 -17.26
CA THR A 727 -11.26 -50.04 -17.73
C THR A 727 -10.54 -48.70 -18.03
N ASP A 728 -11.25 -47.76 -18.66
CA ASP A 728 -10.68 -46.62 -19.39
C ASP A 728 -9.88 -45.59 -18.58
N SER A 729 -8.74 -45.19 -19.13
CA SER A 729 -8.00 -43.99 -18.75
C SER A 729 -8.31 -42.84 -19.71
N LYS A 730 -9.09 -41.85 -19.25
CA LYS A 730 -9.17 -40.56 -19.96
C LYS A 730 -7.87 -39.81 -19.76
N LEU A 731 -7.23 -39.38 -20.85
CA LEU A 731 -6.07 -38.49 -20.78
C LEU A 731 -6.44 -37.22 -20.01
N LEU A 732 -5.67 -36.89 -18.96
CA LEU A 732 -5.75 -35.57 -18.37
C LEU A 732 -5.28 -34.54 -19.40
N LYS A 733 -6.19 -33.63 -19.76
CA LYS A 733 -5.83 -32.39 -20.45
C LYS A 733 -5.04 -31.51 -19.47
N PRO A 734 -4.15 -30.62 -19.95
CA PRO A 734 -3.59 -29.58 -19.10
C PRO A 734 -4.74 -28.79 -18.47
N ALA A 735 -4.64 -28.53 -17.15
CA ALA A 735 -5.70 -27.89 -16.40
C ALA A 735 -5.90 -26.45 -16.90
N LYS A 736 -7.05 -26.18 -17.52
CA LYS A 736 -7.54 -24.81 -17.62
C LYS A 736 -8.02 -24.43 -16.23
N CYS A 737 -7.52 -23.32 -15.68
CA CYS A 737 -8.12 -22.71 -14.51
C CYS A 737 -9.59 -22.41 -14.84
N ALA A 738 -10.53 -23.03 -14.12
CA ALA A 738 -11.91 -22.60 -14.16
C ALA A 738 -11.97 -21.24 -13.47
N TYR A 739 -12.59 -20.25 -14.11
CA TYR A 739 -13.04 -19.07 -13.39
C TYR A 739 -14.27 -19.48 -12.58
N ILE A 740 -14.13 -19.36 -11.27
CA ILE A 740 -15.16 -19.50 -10.22
C ILE A 740 -14.99 -18.25 -9.36
#